data_AF-A0A815C816-F1
#
_entry.id   AF-A0A815C816-F1
#
_cell.length_a   1.000
_cell.length_b   1.000
_cell.length_c   1.000
_cell.angle_alpha   90.00
_cell.angle_beta   90.00
_cell.angle_gamma   90.00
#
_symmetry.space_group_name_H-M   'P 1'
#
loop_
_entity.id
_entity.type
_entity.pdbx_description
1 polymer ?
#
loop_
_entity_poly.entity_id
_entity_poly.type
_entity_poly.pdbx_seq_one_letter_code
_entity_poly.pdbx_strand_id
1 'polypeptide(L)'
;MIFSKKKHKLTISFCLRFFCNLLSIFLVSALSFNQPKFSPAATWNSNGIIIANRSIVGERPAIFVNTDNTIYVANRENNKIIMWQEESANLTKTIRGNFTLPDSLFVIPNGDIYIDDGAENGRVQKWIAETNIFVTVMNVNSSCEGLFVDINDTLYCSMYNHHQVVKRSLINSVIDSNHVAAGTGIQGSDPNQLNQLHGIFVDVNLDLYVADFANHRVQLFQSGKSNGITVAGRDPLNPTITLHYPSGIILDAMKYLFIVDQFNHRIVGSGLNGFRCLVGCYGVGSQSNQLNNPFSLSFDRSGNMFVTDQQNSRIQKFLLMKDSFALSFNKPKSCSKAIWHSNATTFANRSIVGEDPTAIFININNTIYVTNQKNNAILIWDEENVTPTKIISGNFTEPSSLFVTTNGDIYIDGGVENGRVQKWSAEINNFITVMNVSSSCWGLFVDINDTLYCSMPRHHQVVKRSINDAVMTSNCVAAGTGVRGTASNRLDGPLGIFVDVNLDLYVADCSNNRVQLFQPGESNGITIPIDEAVIPKIKLTCPSGIILDAEKYLFIVDSGNHRIVGSDLNGFRCLVGCYGMGSQSNQLSSPSSFSFDHFGNMYVADQGNSRIQKFNYPKKYCANTLSVLQNTYSSSLAKDNQIYYRECDKQNLYYESIQVKVKETGFYTFRSSGTIDSYGSIYKNKFNPLDPSENLLKTDDDSSPVDQFKLDIRLDVDTIYVMVVTTSDSKQIGEFSIEVLGKNKLILERLSTPINIQLRYSSKLTEDNPTYYRDCQVPQCHYETLQIHVNITGLYVLWSENNIDAYGYIYQNDFNPLKPSENLLLSHDGECNDRQFKLIIDLEINTRYILVVTTHDPKTIGNFSIFISGPNNVSLSPFSPKESSCVIGDQCNFYIKGIGLTLDDILQHELQPNTVLNNQSFSIKLSAGLTIIMFIAGLINSVLSFITFQSKDSQQVGCGMYLLTSSITSLLTISMFIIKFWFVVLTHINVSTSLSVLRGGCVSIESILKLFLYLDGWFNACVAVERAILIFKGVKFDKKKSKSIARRTILILPFCIFGTLIHELAFRRLFVYETRLDKIDTNKTNEDTNNRYVSCITRYSPSVQDYNTAVLFFHLVGPFIVNLFSALFIIFGGAHQRSMVRTNQSFKEHIQEQFREHKQLIISPIVLLVLSIPRLIISLLPGCVKTSENLWLYLGAYFISFTPSMLIFLIFVFPSELYMKAFKQSFNHIRRRTSP
;
A
#
# COMPACT_ATOMS: atom_id res chain seq x y z
N MET A 1 39.38 29.26 40.54
CA MET A 1 40.59 28.70 39.91
C MET A 1 40.34 28.52 38.43
N ILE A 2 41.24 29.08 37.62
CA ILE A 2 41.18 29.23 36.17
C ILE A 2 41.61 27.92 35.51
N PHE A 3 40.79 27.31 34.64
CA PHE A 3 41.29 26.55 33.50
C PHE A 3 40.25 26.46 32.36
N SER A 4 40.60 27.15 31.26
CA SER A 4 40.37 26.86 29.84
C SER A 4 38.95 26.74 29.26
N LYS A 5 38.61 27.79 28.50
CA LYS A 5 37.37 28.08 27.75
C LYS A 5 37.34 27.52 26.31
N LYS A 6 38.11 26.50 25.93
CA LYS A 6 38.31 26.14 24.49
C LYS A 6 37.89 24.75 24.00
N LYS A 7 37.23 23.89 24.80
CA LYS A 7 36.82 22.53 24.35
C LYS A 7 35.33 22.24 24.19
N HIS A 8 34.43 23.22 24.33
CA HIS A 8 32.97 22.99 24.19
C HIS A 8 32.36 23.23 22.81
N LYS A 9 33.13 23.68 21.81
CA LYS A 9 32.61 23.84 20.44
C LYS A 9 32.63 22.56 19.60
N LEU A 10 33.45 21.56 19.96
CA LEU A 10 33.54 20.31 19.19
C LEU A 10 32.46 19.29 19.61
N THR A 11 32.14 19.18 20.90
CA THR A 11 31.15 18.22 21.42
C THR A 11 29.70 18.66 21.19
N ILE A 12 29.43 19.97 21.22
CA ILE A 12 28.10 20.53 20.93
C ILE A 12 27.82 20.50 19.43
N SER A 13 28.82 20.70 18.57
CA SER A 13 28.68 20.55 17.11
C SER A 13 28.49 19.08 16.70
N PHE A 14 29.16 18.14 17.36
CA PHE A 14 28.98 16.71 17.13
C PHE A 14 27.64 16.20 17.66
N CYS A 15 27.18 16.65 18.84
CA CYS A 15 25.85 16.33 19.36
C CYS A 15 24.72 16.97 18.54
N LEU A 16 24.85 18.22 18.07
CA LEU A 16 23.83 18.84 17.21
C LEU A 16 23.83 18.25 15.79
N ARG A 17 24.97 17.86 15.22
CA ARG A 17 25.00 17.11 13.94
C ARG A 17 24.48 15.69 14.09
N PHE A 18 24.77 15.01 15.19
CA PHE A 18 24.26 13.65 15.44
C PHE A 18 22.76 13.67 15.75
N PHE A 19 22.24 14.68 16.45
CA PHE A 19 20.81 14.88 16.65
C PHE A 19 20.09 15.40 15.40
N CYS A 20 20.70 16.26 14.57
CA CYS A 20 20.12 16.63 13.26
C CYS A 20 20.07 15.43 12.31
N ASN A 21 21.10 14.58 12.29
CA ASN A 21 21.12 13.36 11.48
C ASN A 21 20.21 12.24 12.03
N LEU A 22 19.90 12.24 13.33
CA LEU A 22 18.88 11.32 13.90
C LEU A 22 17.45 11.86 13.69
N LEU A 23 17.24 13.18 13.71
CA LEU A 23 15.94 13.77 13.37
C LEU A 23 15.60 13.62 11.88
N SER A 24 16.62 13.60 11.00
CA SER A 24 16.43 13.31 9.58
C SER A 24 16.11 11.83 9.28
N ILE A 25 16.31 10.92 10.24
CA ILE A 25 15.92 9.50 10.10
C ILE A 25 14.46 9.27 10.55
N PHE A 26 13.87 10.19 11.32
CA PHE A 26 12.49 10.07 11.83
C PHE A 26 11.49 11.06 11.22
N LEU A 27 11.94 12.00 10.41
CA LEU A 27 11.09 12.60 9.40
C LEU A 27 11.06 11.60 8.24
N VAL A 28 9.91 10.97 7.99
CA VAL A 28 9.53 10.72 6.60
C VAL A 28 9.88 12.02 5.87
N SER A 29 10.72 11.97 4.83
CA SER A 29 11.02 13.14 4.00
C SER A 29 9.68 13.71 3.57
N ALA A 30 9.21 14.73 4.30
CA ALA A 30 7.89 15.29 4.08
C ALA A 30 7.95 15.85 2.66
N LEU A 31 7.05 15.39 1.79
CA LEU A 31 6.94 15.92 0.43
C LEU A 31 6.85 17.44 0.55
N SER A 32 7.67 18.15 -0.21
CA SER A 32 7.77 19.60 -0.11
C SER A 32 6.68 20.37 -0.85
N PHE A 33 5.76 19.63 -1.48
CA PHE A 33 4.71 20.15 -2.35
C PHE A 33 3.39 19.44 -2.03
N ASN A 34 2.28 20.11 -2.31
CA ASN A 34 0.97 19.49 -2.18
C ASN A 34 0.77 18.45 -3.28
N GLN A 35 0.54 17.21 -2.86
CA GLN A 35 0.19 16.11 -3.73
C GLN A 35 -1.19 15.55 -3.31
N PRO A 36 -2.29 16.29 -3.54
CA PRO A 36 -3.64 15.81 -3.23
C PRO A 36 -3.93 14.51 -3.99
N LYS A 37 -4.86 13.72 -3.48
CA LYS A 37 -5.33 12.48 -4.11
C LYS A 37 -6.63 12.77 -4.83
N PHE A 38 -6.67 12.64 -6.15
CA PHE A 38 -7.88 12.88 -6.92
C PHE A 38 -8.49 11.60 -7.45
N SER A 39 -9.81 11.58 -7.50
CA SER A 39 -10.54 10.68 -8.39
C SER A 39 -10.28 11.08 -9.85
N PRO A 40 -10.13 10.13 -10.79
CA PRO A 40 -10.09 10.42 -12.22
C PRO A 40 -11.25 11.25 -12.79
N ALA A 41 -12.36 11.38 -12.06
CA ALA A 41 -13.51 12.21 -12.40
C ALA A 41 -13.48 13.62 -11.80
N ALA A 42 -12.46 13.98 -11.01
CA ALA A 42 -12.37 15.24 -10.28
C ALA A 42 -12.59 16.48 -11.19
N THR A 43 -13.46 17.39 -10.81
CA THR A 43 -13.76 18.60 -11.61
C THR A 43 -13.48 19.86 -10.81
N TRP A 44 -13.03 20.89 -11.51
CA TRP A 44 -12.87 22.23 -10.96
C TRP A 44 -13.95 23.16 -11.51
N ASN A 45 -14.19 24.28 -10.83
CA ASN A 45 -15.11 25.29 -11.31
C ASN A 45 -14.63 25.86 -12.67
N SER A 46 -15.58 26.22 -13.55
CA SER A 46 -15.26 26.69 -14.90
C SER A 46 -14.65 28.10 -14.94
N ASN A 47 -14.94 28.94 -13.94
CA ASN A 47 -14.48 30.31 -13.85
C ASN A 47 -13.37 30.45 -12.80
N GLY A 48 -12.15 30.78 -13.26
CA GLY A 48 -11.01 31.04 -12.40
C GLY A 48 -11.16 32.33 -11.60
N ILE A 49 -10.71 32.28 -10.34
CA ILE A 49 -10.60 33.43 -9.45
C ILE A 49 -9.22 34.05 -9.65
N ILE A 50 -9.14 35.32 -10.05
CA ILE A 50 -7.87 36.02 -10.19
C ILE A 50 -7.33 36.35 -8.80
N ILE A 51 -6.21 35.73 -8.41
CA ILE A 51 -5.57 35.96 -7.11
C ILE A 51 -4.41 36.96 -7.19
N ALA A 52 -3.81 37.10 -8.37
CA ALA A 52 -2.72 38.03 -8.62
C ALA A 52 -2.73 38.50 -10.08
N ASN A 53 -2.41 39.78 -10.29
CA ASN A 53 -2.36 40.42 -11.61
C ASN A 53 -0.94 40.95 -11.89
N ARG A 54 -0.73 41.52 -13.08
CA ARG A 54 0.57 42.05 -13.55
C ARG A 54 1.26 42.99 -12.56
N SER A 55 0.50 43.80 -11.81
CA SER A 55 1.08 44.72 -10.82
C SER A 55 1.73 44.02 -9.63
N ILE A 56 1.26 42.80 -9.31
CA ILE A 56 1.77 41.99 -8.21
C ILE A 56 2.87 41.05 -8.71
N VAL A 57 2.60 40.30 -9.79
CA VAL A 57 3.47 39.18 -10.21
C VAL A 57 4.38 39.49 -11.41
N GLY A 58 4.23 40.66 -12.05
CA GLY A 58 4.99 41.03 -13.24
C GLY A 58 4.63 40.19 -14.47
N GLU A 59 5.50 40.23 -15.48
CA GLU A 59 5.39 39.40 -16.68
C GLU A 59 6.04 38.03 -16.48
N ARG A 60 5.41 36.99 -17.04
CA ARG A 60 5.87 35.59 -17.05
C ARG A 60 6.14 34.97 -15.66
N PRO A 61 5.13 34.89 -14.77
CA PRO A 61 5.31 34.30 -13.44
C PRO A 61 5.42 32.76 -13.49
N ALA A 62 6.31 32.21 -12.68
CA ALA A 62 6.33 30.79 -12.31
C ALA A 62 5.82 30.63 -10.86
N ILE A 63 4.93 29.66 -10.61
CA ILE A 63 4.29 29.46 -9.30
C ILE A 63 4.71 28.14 -8.64
N PHE A 64 4.83 28.18 -7.31
CA PHE A 64 4.89 27.00 -6.45
C PHE A 64 4.02 27.22 -5.21
N VAL A 65 3.21 26.23 -4.85
CA VAL A 65 2.40 26.25 -3.62
C VAL A 65 2.91 25.18 -2.67
N ASN A 66 3.38 25.60 -1.50
CA ASN A 66 3.95 24.72 -0.48
C ASN A 66 2.84 24.05 0.35
N THR A 67 3.21 23.02 1.11
CA THR A 67 2.34 22.21 1.99
C THR A 67 1.56 22.99 3.07
N ASP A 68 1.99 24.22 3.36
CA ASP A 68 1.33 25.17 4.25
C ASP A 68 0.44 26.19 3.50
N ASN A 69 0.18 25.94 2.21
CA ASN A 69 -0.51 26.83 1.27
C ASN A 69 0.14 28.21 1.09
N THR A 70 1.43 28.36 1.43
CA THR A 70 2.18 29.55 1.03
C THR A 70 2.42 29.51 -0.48
N ILE A 71 2.07 30.60 -1.16
CA ILE A 71 2.25 30.79 -2.59
C ILE A 71 3.58 31.51 -2.82
N TYR A 72 4.43 30.93 -3.66
CA TYR A 72 5.71 31.48 -4.08
C TYR A 72 5.67 31.76 -5.58
N VAL A 73 6.12 32.94 -5.97
CA VAL A 73 6.19 33.36 -7.37
C VAL A 73 7.56 33.95 -7.67
N ALA A 74 8.22 33.40 -8.69
CA ALA A 74 9.40 34.03 -9.28
C ALA A 74 8.93 35.09 -10.27
N ASN A 75 9.35 36.33 -10.04
CA ASN A 75 9.11 37.45 -10.92
C ASN A 75 10.35 37.68 -11.79
N ARG A 76 10.21 37.36 -13.07
CA ARG A 76 11.28 37.43 -14.07
C ARG A 76 11.72 38.86 -14.38
N GLU A 77 10.77 39.80 -14.44
CA GLU A 77 11.02 41.19 -14.87
C GLU A 77 11.85 41.96 -13.84
N ASN A 78 11.59 41.76 -12.55
CA ASN A 78 12.23 42.54 -11.48
C ASN A 78 13.24 41.75 -10.63
N ASN A 79 13.52 40.49 -10.99
CA ASN A 79 14.46 39.60 -10.32
C ASN A 79 14.16 39.42 -8.83
N LYS A 80 12.91 39.09 -8.48
CA LYS A 80 12.47 38.89 -7.09
C LYS A 80 11.64 37.64 -6.93
N ILE A 81 11.67 37.09 -5.72
CA ILE A 81 10.70 36.09 -5.28
C ILE A 81 9.67 36.80 -4.43
N ILE A 82 8.41 36.57 -4.77
CA ILE A 82 7.25 37.12 -4.09
C ILE A 82 6.55 35.97 -3.38
N MET A 83 6.23 36.14 -2.09
CA MET A 83 5.49 35.13 -1.35
C MET A 83 4.36 35.72 -0.51
N TRP A 84 3.25 35.01 -0.48
CA TRP A 84 2.11 35.35 0.36
C TRP A 84 1.33 34.11 0.78
N GLN A 85 0.59 34.25 1.88
CA GLN A 85 -0.35 33.24 2.35
C GLN A 85 -1.65 33.30 1.55
N GLU A 86 -2.19 32.14 1.19
CA GLU A 86 -3.38 32.02 0.34
C GLU A 86 -4.58 32.85 0.85
N GLU A 87 -4.80 32.87 2.16
CA GLU A 87 -5.90 33.59 2.80
C GLU A 87 -5.64 35.12 2.96
N SER A 88 -4.46 35.59 2.60
CA SER A 88 -4.05 36.99 2.75
C SER A 88 -4.11 37.75 1.43
N ALA A 89 -4.84 38.86 1.41
CA ALA A 89 -4.80 39.83 0.30
C ALA A 89 -3.48 40.62 0.23
N ASN A 90 -2.63 40.53 1.27
CA ASN A 90 -1.38 41.27 1.38
C ASN A 90 -0.15 40.38 1.19
N LEU A 91 0.82 40.93 0.46
CA LEU A 91 2.16 40.38 0.29
C LEU A 91 2.81 40.13 1.65
N THR A 92 3.24 38.89 1.91
CA THR A 92 3.86 38.54 3.19
C THR A 92 5.35 38.88 3.20
N LYS A 93 6.06 38.59 2.10
CA LYS A 93 7.50 38.87 2.00
C LYS A 93 7.93 38.99 0.53
N THR A 94 8.90 39.87 0.29
CA THR A 94 9.61 39.96 -1.00
C THR A 94 11.08 39.67 -0.75
N ILE A 95 11.62 38.69 -1.46
CA ILE A 95 13.04 38.30 -1.37
C ILE A 95 13.74 38.82 -2.62
N ARG A 96 14.85 39.53 -2.42
CA ARG A 96 15.69 40.07 -3.48
C ARG A 96 17.04 39.37 -3.42
N GLY A 97 17.48 38.80 -4.55
CA GLY A 97 18.81 38.22 -4.71
C GLY A 97 19.52 38.83 -5.90
N ASN A 98 20.80 38.47 -6.07
CA ASN A 98 21.57 38.80 -7.26
C ASN A 98 21.44 37.64 -8.27
N PHE A 99 20.20 37.33 -8.63
CA PHE A 99 19.88 36.39 -9.69
C PHE A 99 19.21 37.12 -10.86
N THR A 100 19.36 36.63 -12.08
CA THR A 100 18.81 37.28 -13.28
C THR A 100 17.85 36.36 -14.02
N LEU A 101 16.68 36.90 -14.38
CA LEU A 101 15.66 36.23 -15.20
C LEU A 101 15.28 34.82 -14.68
N PRO A 102 14.83 34.68 -13.42
CA PRO A 102 14.50 33.36 -12.87
C PRO A 102 13.28 32.76 -13.59
N ASP A 103 13.47 31.64 -14.29
CA ASP A 103 12.39 30.95 -15.02
C ASP A 103 11.71 29.85 -14.17
N SER A 104 12.36 29.33 -13.14
CA SER A 104 11.78 28.31 -12.25
C SER A 104 12.23 28.44 -10.79
N LEU A 105 11.42 27.88 -9.89
CA LEU A 105 11.72 27.80 -8.46
C LEU A 105 11.15 26.52 -7.84
N PHE A 106 11.76 26.06 -6.74
CA PHE A 106 11.25 24.95 -5.93
C PHE A 106 11.52 25.20 -4.45
N VAL A 107 10.57 24.90 -3.58
CA VAL A 107 10.69 25.12 -2.13
C VAL A 107 10.68 23.78 -1.40
N ILE A 108 11.57 23.61 -0.42
CA ILE A 108 11.65 22.42 0.43
C ILE A 108 11.03 22.67 1.82
N PRO A 109 10.71 21.64 2.65
CA PRO A 109 9.87 21.82 3.84
C PRO A 109 10.45 22.72 4.92
N ASN A 110 11.78 22.93 4.93
CA ASN A 110 12.43 23.85 5.85
C ASN A 110 12.31 25.34 5.44
N GLY A 111 11.66 25.61 4.29
CA GLY A 111 11.43 26.94 3.73
C GLY A 111 12.56 27.45 2.82
N ASP A 112 13.63 26.68 2.60
CA ASP A 112 14.67 27.06 1.65
C ASP A 112 14.13 27.04 0.22
N ILE A 113 14.58 28.00 -0.59
CA ILE A 113 14.09 28.19 -1.96
C ILE A 113 15.24 27.95 -2.93
N TYR A 114 15.07 27.01 -3.84
CA TYR A 114 15.93 26.80 -4.99
C TYR A 114 15.39 27.63 -6.15
N ILE A 115 16.25 28.42 -6.78
CA ILE A 115 15.88 29.32 -7.87
C ILE A 115 16.93 29.29 -8.97
N ASP A 116 16.46 29.28 -10.21
CA ASP A 116 17.29 29.45 -11.38
C ASP A 116 17.89 30.86 -11.44
N ASP A 117 19.15 30.96 -11.86
CA ASP A 117 19.87 32.23 -12.04
C ASP A 117 20.14 32.52 -13.53
N GLY A 118 19.22 32.12 -14.40
CA GLY A 118 19.25 32.42 -15.82
C GLY A 118 20.44 31.78 -16.58
N ALA A 119 20.34 31.85 -17.91
CA ALA A 119 21.35 31.29 -18.80
C ALA A 119 22.69 32.06 -18.77
N GLU A 120 22.69 33.34 -18.39
CA GLU A 120 23.88 34.20 -18.39
C GLU A 120 24.82 33.90 -17.20
N ASN A 121 24.28 33.62 -16.01
CA ASN A 121 25.09 33.29 -14.84
C ASN A 121 25.32 31.78 -14.70
N GLY A 122 24.48 30.95 -15.32
CA GLY A 122 24.72 29.51 -15.45
C GLY A 122 24.82 28.79 -14.09
N ARG A 123 23.86 29.02 -13.20
CA ARG A 123 23.84 28.39 -11.88
C ARG A 123 22.43 28.33 -11.29
N VAL A 124 22.26 27.42 -10.34
CA VAL A 124 21.09 27.37 -9.45
C VAL A 124 21.52 27.88 -8.08
N GLN A 125 20.80 28.88 -7.59
CA GLN A 125 21.00 29.42 -6.25
C GLN A 125 20.01 28.80 -5.27
N LYS A 126 20.46 28.61 -4.03
CA LYS A 126 19.63 28.27 -2.88
C LYS A 126 19.58 29.46 -1.94
N TRP A 127 18.39 29.99 -1.71
CA TRP A 127 18.12 30.93 -0.64
C TRP A 127 17.84 30.17 0.66
N ILE A 128 18.63 30.41 1.69
CA ILE A 128 18.51 29.76 2.99
C ILE A 128 17.56 30.58 3.87
N ALA A 129 16.43 30.00 4.27
CA ALA A 129 15.37 30.74 4.97
C ALA A 129 15.80 31.26 6.35
N GLU A 130 16.60 30.47 7.08
CA GLU A 130 17.08 30.82 8.42
C GLU A 130 18.04 32.02 8.42
N THR A 131 18.88 32.15 7.39
CA THR A 131 19.95 33.15 7.33
C THR A 131 19.65 34.29 6.36
N ASN A 132 18.67 34.12 5.46
CA ASN A 132 18.39 34.99 4.32
C ASN A 132 19.58 35.19 3.36
N ILE A 133 20.44 34.17 3.19
CA ILE A 133 21.62 34.21 2.32
C ILE A 133 21.40 33.33 1.08
N PHE A 134 21.93 33.77 -0.06
CA PHE A 134 22.01 32.96 -1.28
C PHE A 134 23.34 32.21 -1.35
N VAL A 135 23.27 30.92 -1.68
CA VAL A 135 24.44 30.09 -1.96
C VAL A 135 24.27 29.35 -3.29
N THR A 136 25.33 29.26 -4.08
CA THR A 136 25.32 28.47 -5.31
C THR A 136 25.34 26.98 -4.96
N VAL A 137 24.36 26.22 -5.48
CA VAL A 137 24.23 24.78 -5.20
C VAL A 137 24.45 23.91 -6.42
N MET A 138 24.33 24.46 -7.63
CA MET A 138 24.59 23.75 -8.88
C MET A 138 25.12 24.76 -9.90
N ASN A 139 26.21 24.43 -10.60
CA ASN A 139 26.64 25.19 -11.77
C ASN A 139 26.06 24.49 -13.00
N VAL A 140 25.39 25.23 -13.87
CA VAL A 140 24.71 24.70 -15.06
C VAL A 140 25.04 25.57 -16.26
N ASN A 141 25.26 24.99 -17.43
CA ASN A 141 25.64 25.78 -18.61
C ASN A 141 24.42 26.27 -19.43
N SER A 142 23.22 26.29 -18.83
CA SER A 142 21.94 26.68 -19.44
C SER A 142 20.96 27.10 -18.35
N SER A 143 19.90 27.85 -18.71
CA SER A 143 18.75 28.06 -17.82
C SER A 143 18.08 26.75 -17.45
N CYS A 144 17.62 26.66 -16.20
CA CYS A 144 16.79 25.60 -15.68
C CYS A 144 15.31 26.00 -15.78
N GLU A 145 14.60 25.51 -16.80
CA GLU A 145 13.17 25.79 -17.00
C GLU A 145 12.26 25.05 -16.00
N GLY A 146 12.84 24.09 -15.27
CA GLY A 146 12.18 23.25 -14.30
C GLY A 146 13.19 22.81 -13.24
N LEU A 147 12.83 23.02 -11.98
CA LEU A 147 13.59 22.60 -10.81
C LEU A 147 12.72 21.67 -9.96
N PHE A 148 13.33 20.60 -9.47
CA PHE A 148 12.66 19.66 -8.57
C PHE A 148 13.67 19.08 -7.58
N VAL A 149 13.27 18.90 -6.33
CA VAL A 149 14.08 18.20 -5.32
C VAL A 149 13.32 16.93 -4.90
N ASP A 150 13.96 15.77 -5.08
CA ASP A 150 13.36 14.49 -4.74
C ASP A 150 13.46 14.14 -3.24
N ILE A 151 12.82 13.04 -2.84
CA ILE A 151 12.78 12.54 -1.46
C ILE A 151 14.16 12.16 -0.88
N ASN A 152 15.20 12.08 -1.72
CA ASN A 152 16.58 11.75 -1.36
C ASN A 152 17.48 13.00 -1.35
N ASP A 153 16.90 14.20 -1.32
CA ASP A 153 17.59 15.49 -1.42
C ASP A 153 18.49 15.57 -2.66
N THR A 154 18.01 15.07 -3.81
CA THR A 154 18.65 15.27 -5.10
C THR A 154 17.95 16.37 -5.87
N LEU A 155 18.70 17.40 -6.27
CA LEU A 155 18.22 18.52 -7.08
C LEU A 155 18.32 18.15 -8.56
N TYR A 156 17.22 18.32 -9.30
CA TYR A 156 17.13 18.14 -10.74
C TYR A 156 16.93 19.49 -11.42
N CYS A 157 17.55 19.65 -12.60
CA CYS A 157 17.41 20.81 -13.46
C CYS A 157 17.21 20.36 -14.91
N SER A 158 16.17 20.88 -15.56
CA SER A 158 15.93 20.70 -17.00
C SER A 158 16.68 21.75 -17.81
N MET A 159 17.76 21.35 -18.48
CA MET A 159 18.59 22.27 -19.24
C MET A 159 18.03 22.49 -20.64
N TYR A 160 17.32 23.61 -20.82
CA TYR A 160 16.61 23.94 -22.07
C TYR A 160 17.48 23.86 -23.33
N ASN A 161 18.62 24.56 -23.34
CA ASN A 161 19.51 24.61 -24.52
C ASN A 161 20.42 23.38 -24.67
N HIS A 162 20.45 22.48 -23.68
CA HIS A 162 21.32 21.30 -23.69
C HIS A 162 20.54 19.99 -23.80
N HIS A 163 19.21 20.02 -23.97
CA HIS A 163 18.43 18.82 -24.32
C HIS A 163 18.56 17.65 -23.33
N GLN A 164 18.80 17.95 -22.04
CA GLN A 164 18.97 16.94 -21.00
C GLN A 164 18.50 17.44 -19.62
N VAL A 165 18.17 16.50 -18.75
CA VAL A 165 17.96 16.75 -17.32
C VAL A 165 19.22 16.36 -16.58
N VAL A 166 19.76 17.27 -15.77
CA VAL A 166 20.90 17.00 -14.90
C VAL A 166 20.44 16.94 -13.45
N LYS A 167 21.12 16.12 -12.65
CA LYS A 167 20.84 15.95 -11.22
C LYS A 167 22.11 16.04 -10.37
N ARG A 168 21.96 16.52 -9.13
CA ARG A 168 23.03 16.63 -8.13
C ARG A 168 22.51 16.29 -6.75
N SER A 169 23.19 15.38 -6.05
CA SER A 169 22.90 15.08 -4.65
C SER A 169 23.30 16.24 -3.75
N LEU A 170 22.42 16.65 -2.83
CA LEU A 170 22.67 17.74 -1.88
C LEU A 170 23.34 17.25 -0.58
N ILE A 171 23.39 15.94 -0.34
CA ILE A 171 23.92 15.32 0.90
C ILE A 171 25.43 15.02 0.78
N ASN A 172 25.90 14.58 -0.39
CA ASN A 172 27.29 14.18 -0.59
C ASN A 172 28.10 15.31 -1.24
N SER A 173 28.73 16.16 -0.43
CA SER A 173 29.57 17.27 -0.90
C SER A 173 30.94 16.86 -1.50
N VAL A 174 31.16 15.57 -1.78
CA VAL A 174 32.49 15.01 -2.13
C VAL A 174 32.62 14.68 -3.62
N ILE A 175 31.51 14.57 -4.36
CA ILE A 175 31.54 14.35 -5.82
C ILE A 175 31.08 15.64 -6.49
N ASP A 176 32.02 16.32 -7.16
CA ASP A 176 31.87 17.69 -7.64
C ASP A 176 31.25 17.80 -9.05
N SER A 177 30.54 16.78 -9.52
CA SER A 177 29.99 16.75 -10.88
C SER A 177 28.47 16.52 -10.92
N ASN A 178 27.81 17.28 -11.80
CA ASN A 178 26.43 17.02 -12.17
C ASN A 178 26.35 15.70 -12.96
N HIS A 179 25.34 14.89 -12.68
CA HIS A 179 25.09 13.65 -13.43
C HIS A 179 23.89 13.83 -14.34
N VAL A 180 23.94 13.24 -15.53
CA VAL A 180 22.79 13.21 -16.44
C VAL A 180 21.73 12.25 -15.88
N ALA A 181 20.50 12.74 -15.76
CA ALA A 181 19.34 11.98 -15.31
C ALA A 181 18.52 11.45 -16.48
N ALA A 182 18.34 12.26 -17.54
CA ALA A 182 17.61 11.90 -18.75
C ALA A 182 18.07 12.76 -19.94
N GLY A 183 17.90 12.25 -21.15
CA GLY A 183 18.41 12.90 -22.37
C GLY A 183 19.88 12.60 -22.63
N THR A 184 20.29 12.57 -23.89
CA THR A 184 21.69 12.36 -24.31
C THR A 184 22.50 13.65 -24.43
N GLY A 185 21.87 14.80 -24.20
CA GLY A 185 22.46 16.12 -24.49
C GLY A 185 22.35 16.54 -25.96
N ILE A 186 21.81 15.68 -26.82
CA ILE A 186 21.64 15.91 -28.26
C ILE A 186 20.16 16.12 -28.54
N GLN A 187 19.86 17.16 -29.32
CA GLN A 187 18.51 17.42 -29.80
C GLN A 187 18.02 16.25 -30.66
N GLY A 188 16.85 15.71 -30.32
CA GLY A 188 16.19 14.71 -31.14
C GLY A 188 14.90 14.18 -30.53
N SER A 189 14.36 13.13 -31.14
CA SER A 189 13.04 12.57 -30.81
C SER A 189 13.07 11.09 -30.45
N ASP A 190 14.24 10.45 -30.49
CA ASP A 190 14.40 9.08 -30.03
C ASP A 190 13.98 8.93 -28.55
N PRO A 191 13.67 7.71 -28.07
CA PRO A 191 13.23 7.50 -26.68
C PRO A 191 14.21 8.04 -25.63
N ASN A 192 15.50 8.09 -25.92
CA ASN A 192 16.54 8.62 -25.02
C ASN A 192 16.94 10.08 -25.32
N GLN A 193 16.34 10.72 -26.31
CA GLN A 193 16.62 12.10 -26.71
C GLN A 193 15.47 13.03 -26.32
N LEU A 194 15.81 14.28 -26.05
CA LEU A 194 14.87 15.34 -25.66
C LEU A 194 15.08 16.58 -26.55
N ASN A 195 14.10 17.46 -26.59
CA ASN A 195 14.13 18.68 -27.38
C ASN A 195 13.55 19.87 -26.59
N GLN A 196 14.43 20.78 -26.15
CA GLN A 196 14.07 22.02 -25.45
C GLN A 196 13.11 21.81 -24.27
N LEU A 197 13.40 20.81 -23.43
CA LEU A 197 12.53 20.42 -22.32
C LEU A 197 12.23 21.56 -21.34
N HIS A 198 11.01 21.54 -20.77
CA HIS A 198 10.56 22.46 -19.72
C HIS A 198 10.34 21.69 -18.40
N GLY A 199 9.12 21.71 -17.86
CA GLY A 199 8.80 21.20 -16.54
C GLY A 199 9.16 19.73 -16.35
N ILE A 200 9.61 19.44 -15.13
CA ILE A 200 9.99 18.11 -14.67
C ILE A 200 9.27 17.77 -13.37
N PHE A 201 9.00 16.49 -13.16
CA PHE A 201 8.45 15.97 -11.91
C PHE A 201 9.08 14.61 -11.60
N VAL A 202 9.50 14.40 -10.35
CA VAL A 202 10.07 13.11 -9.91
C VAL A 202 9.13 12.47 -8.89
N ASP A 203 8.70 11.24 -9.15
CA ASP A 203 7.79 10.53 -8.25
C ASP A 203 8.55 9.84 -7.08
N VAL A 204 7.81 9.24 -6.14
CA VAL A 204 8.38 8.56 -4.96
C VAL A 204 9.21 7.31 -5.30
N ASN A 205 9.08 6.76 -6.51
CA ASN A 205 9.92 5.65 -7.00
C ASN A 205 11.17 6.16 -7.73
N LEU A 206 11.37 7.49 -7.74
CA LEU A 206 12.42 8.19 -8.49
C LEU A 206 12.25 8.09 -10.01
N ASP A 207 11.02 7.87 -10.48
CA ASP A 207 10.69 7.96 -11.90
C ASP A 207 10.57 9.43 -12.30
N LEU A 208 11.24 9.81 -13.40
CA LEU A 208 11.34 11.19 -13.88
C LEU A 208 10.41 11.40 -15.06
N TYR A 209 9.45 12.31 -14.90
CA TYR A 209 8.57 12.80 -15.95
C TYR A 209 9.14 14.10 -16.50
N VAL A 210 9.18 14.22 -17.83
CA VAL A 210 9.75 15.37 -18.53
C VAL A 210 8.77 15.88 -19.57
N ALA A 211 8.43 17.17 -19.49
CA ALA A 211 7.74 17.87 -20.57
C ALA A 211 8.74 18.14 -21.71
N ASP A 212 8.73 17.25 -22.71
CA ASP A 212 9.57 17.32 -23.90
C ASP A 212 8.95 18.30 -24.90
N PHE A 213 9.02 19.58 -24.51
CA PHE A 213 8.27 20.72 -25.03
C PHE A 213 8.26 20.81 -26.56
N ALA A 214 9.43 20.83 -27.21
CA ALA A 214 9.51 20.98 -28.66
C ALA A 214 9.19 19.69 -29.43
N ASN A 215 9.17 18.54 -28.76
CA ASN A 215 8.66 17.28 -29.32
C ASN A 215 7.16 17.07 -29.04
N HIS A 216 6.50 18.01 -28.36
CA HIS A 216 5.06 17.98 -28.08
C HIS A 216 4.59 16.72 -27.33
N ARG A 217 5.41 16.23 -26.39
CA ARG A 217 5.13 15.01 -25.64
C ARG A 217 5.58 15.12 -24.18
N VAL A 218 5.11 14.19 -23.36
CA VAL A 218 5.62 13.95 -22.01
C VAL A 218 6.29 12.58 -21.98
N GLN A 219 7.55 12.56 -21.56
CA GLN A 219 8.38 11.36 -21.47
C GLN A 219 8.53 10.91 -20.02
N LEU A 220 8.41 9.60 -19.78
CA LEU A 220 8.66 8.94 -18.50
C LEU A 220 9.96 8.15 -18.54
N PHE A 221 10.94 8.55 -17.76
CA PHE A 221 12.19 7.83 -17.53
C PHE A 221 12.10 7.09 -16.21
N GLN A 222 11.97 5.76 -16.27
CA GLN A 222 11.97 4.93 -15.07
C GLN A 222 13.35 4.95 -14.41
N SER A 223 13.38 4.86 -13.07
CA SER A 223 14.63 4.92 -12.32
C SER A 223 15.68 3.92 -12.83
N GLY A 224 16.87 4.43 -13.18
CA GLY A 224 17.99 3.63 -13.71
C GLY A 224 17.88 3.23 -15.20
N LYS A 225 16.82 3.65 -15.92
CA LYS A 225 16.67 3.43 -17.37
C LYS A 225 17.04 4.70 -18.15
N SER A 226 17.68 4.51 -19.31
CA SER A 226 18.10 5.62 -20.19
C SER A 226 17.06 6.00 -21.25
N ASN A 227 16.11 5.10 -21.55
CA ASN A 227 15.09 5.32 -22.57
C ASN A 227 13.79 5.75 -21.89
N GLY A 228 13.17 6.81 -22.41
CA GLY A 228 11.87 7.30 -22.00
C GLY A 228 10.71 6.57 -22.67
N ILE A 229 9.59 6.50 -21.98
CA ILE A 229 8.30 6.02 -22.46
C ILE A 229 7.39 7.22 -22.65
N THR A 230 6.86 7.43 -23.86
CA THR A 230 5.91 8.52 -24.09
C THR A 230 4.59 8.20 -23.39
N VAL A 231 4.19 9.05 -22.44
CA VAL A 231 2.96 8.88 -21.64
C VAL A 231 1.84 9.83 -22.05
N ALA A 232 2.14 10.90 -22.78
CA ALA A 232 1.16 11.86 -23.30
C ALA A 232 1.71 12.61 -24.52
N GLY A 233 0.83 13.05 -25.43
CA GLY A 233 1.21 13.80 -26.63
C GLY A 233 1.56 12.90 -27.82
N ARG A 234 2.41 13.39 -28.74
CA ARG A 234 2.69 12.69 -30.00
C ARG A 234 3.56 11.43 -29.78
N ASP A 235 3.13 10.32 -30.39
CA ASP A 235 3.59 8.92 -30.25
C ASP A 235 3.26 8.21 -28.93
N PRO A 236 2.07 7.59 -28.86
CA PRO A 236 2.06 6.14 -28.87
C PRO A 236 1.12 5.59 -29.96
N LEU A 237 1.13 4.27 -30.17
CA LEU A 237 0.27 3.51 -31.09
C LEU A 237 -1.25 3.84 -31.02
N ASN A 238 -1.71 4.63 -30.04
CA ASN A 238 -3.02 5.28 -29.93
C ASN A 238 -2.93 6.56 -29.05
N PRO A 239 -2.84 7.79 -29.59
CA PRO A 239 -2.80 8.99 -28.76
C PRO A 239 -4.18 9.28 -28.16
N THR A 240 -4.26 9.32 -26.82
CA THR A 240 -5.48 9.77 -26.09
C THR A 240 -5.61 11.30 -26.04
N ILE A 241 -4.54 12.05 -26.35
CA ILE A 241 -4.55 13.52 -26.47
C ILE A 241 -3.39 14.04 -27.31
N THR A 242 -3.64 15.09 -28.11
CA THR A 242 -2.60 15.86 -28.80
C THR A 242 -2.20 17.05 -27.93
N LEU A 243 -0.91 17.13 -27.60
CA LEU A 243 -0.32 18.26 -26.87
C LEU A 243 0.37 19.20 -27.87
N HIS A 244 0.50 20.47 -27.51
CA HIS A 244 1.24 21.45 -28.29
C HIS A 244 2.09 22.30 -27.33
N TYR A 245 3.39 22.03 -27.33
CA TYR A 245 4.38 22.67 -26.48
C TYR A 245 4.04 22.56 -24.98
N PRO A 246 3.98 21.33 -24.39
CA PRO A 246 3.67 21.15 -22.98
C PRO A 246 4.78 21.75 -22.11
N SER A 247 4.42 22.56 -21.10
CA SER A 247 5.37 23.38 -20.33
C SER A 247 5.48 22.95 -18.86
N GLY A 248 4.37 22.67 -18.19
CA GLY A 248 4.33 22.27 -16.78
C GLY A 248 3.68 20.89 -16.60
N ILE A 249 4.20 20.11 -15.65
CA ILE A 249 3.69 18.77 -15.32
C ILE A 249 3.67 18.54 -13.81
N ILE A 250 2.59 17.97 -13.29
CA ILE A 250 2.45 17.56 -11.88
C ILE A 250 1.70 16.23 -11.81
N LEU A 251 2.08 15.36 -10.88
CA LEU A 251 1.33 14.17 -10.51
C LEU A 251 0.55 14.37 -9.22
N ASP A 252 -0.65 13.83 -9.14
CA ASP A 252 -1.36 13.65 -7.88
C ASP A 252 -0.84 12.42 -7.10
N ALA A 253 -1.37 12.16 -5.90
CA ALA A 253 -0.91 11.04 -5.07
C ALA A 253 -1.28 9.66 -5.63
N MET A 254 -2.16 9.59 -6.64
CA MET A 254 -2.53 8.38 -7.38
C MET A 254 -1.78 8.24 -8.71
N LYS A 255 -0.84 9.14 -9.01
CA LYS A 255 -0.09 9.24 -10.26
C LYS A 255 -0.94 9.62 -11.49
N TYR A 256 -2.07 10.30 -11.30
CA TYR A 256 -2.73 11.00 -12.41
C TYR A 256 -1.93 12.23 -12.79
N LEU A 257 -1.74 12.43 -14.09
CA LEU A 257 -0.85 13.41 -14.69
C LEU A 257 -1.64 14.64 -15.12
N PHE A 258 -1.23 15.80 -14.62
CA PHE A 258 -1.76 17.11 -14.97
C PHE A 258 -0.72 17.86 -15.78
N ILE A 259 -1.12 18.34 -16.96
CA ILE A 259 -0.22 18.92 -17.95
C ILE A 259 -0.73 20.31 -18.32
N VAL A 260 0.18 21.28 -18.31
CA VAL A 260 -0.03 22.58 -18.94
C VAL A 260 0.24 22.44 -20.43
N ASP A 261 -0.82 22.49 -21.24
CA ASP A 261 -0.76 22.42 -22.69
C ASP A 261 -0.72 23.85 -23.25
N GLN A 262 0.47 24.47 -23.18
CA GLN A 262 0.67 25.91 -23.28
C GLN A 262 0.07 26.52 -24.54
N PHE A 263 0.43 26.01 -25.72
CA PHE A 263 -0.01 26.61 -26.99
C PHE A 263 -1.41 26.16 -27.41
N ASN A 264 -1.99 25.16 -26.76
CA ASN A 264 -3.44 24.90 -26.82
C ASN A 264 -4.21 25.67 -25.75
N HIS A 265 -3.54 26.50 -24.96
CA HIS A 265 -4.11 27.41 -23.97
C HIS A 265 -5.01 26.74 -22.93
N ARG A 266 -4.62 25.54 -22.48
CA ARG A 266 -5.44 24.73 -21.58
C ARG A 266 -4.62 23.92 -20.58
N ILE A 267 -5.30 23.44 -19.54
CA ILE A 267 -4.78 22.43 -18.62
C ILE A 267 -5.51 21.12 -18.89
N VAL A 268 -4.77 20.02 -18.99
CA VAL A 268 -5.32 18.68 -19.23
C VAL A 268 -4.90 17.75 -18.10
N GLY A 269 -5.75 16.78 -17.77
CA GLY A 269 -5.49 15.79 -16.72
C GLY A 269 -5.76 14.37 -17.20
N SER A 270 -4.94 13.41 -16.78
CA SER A 270 -5.17 12.00 -17.07
C SER A 270 -6.27 11.42 -16.18
N GLY A 271 -6.99 10.45 -16.70
CA GLY A 271 -8.00 9.68 -15.96
C GLY A 271 -8.13 8.26 -16.49
N LEU A 272 -9.13 7.50 -15.99
CA LEU A 272 -9.30 6.07 -16.31
C LEU A 272 -9.40 5.77 -17.81
N ASN A 273 -9.81 6.75 -18.63
CA ASN A 273 -10.07 6.59 -20.05
C ASN A 273 -9.22 7.52 -20.94
N GLY A 274 -8.10 8.05 -20.44
CA GLY A 274 -7.22 8.98 -21.17
C GLY A 274 -7.22 10.39 -20.61
N PHE A 275 -6.75 11.36 -21.39
CA PHE A 275 -6.67 12.75 -20.93
C PHE A 275 -7.93 13.53 -21.29
N ARG A 276 -8.34 14.44 -20.40
CA ARG A 276 -9.42 15.41 -20.66
C ARG A 276 -8.96 16.83 -20.37
N CYS A 277 -9.58 17.79 -21.02
CA CYS A 277 -9.39 19.19 -20.70
C CYS A 277 -10.10 19.54 -19.38
N LEU A 278 -9.37 20.19 -18.47
CA LEU A 278 -9.85 20.59 -17.15
C LEU A 278 -10.17 22.08 -17.08
N VAL A 279 -9.29 22.91 -17.65
CA VAL A 279 -9.36 24.38 -17.59
C VAL A 279 -8.91 24.96 -18.93
N GLY A 280 -9.52 26.06 -19.39
CA GLY A 280 -9.13 26.75 -20.64
C GLY A 280 -9.68 26.08 -21.91
N CYS A 281 -10.68 25.22 -21.78
CA CYS A 281 -11.22 24.43 -22.89
C CYS A 281 -12.03 25.24 -23.91
N TYR A 282 -12.35 26.49 -23.58
CA TYR A 282 -13.17 27.40 -24.40
C TYR A 282 -12.32 28.31 -25.31
N GLY A 283 -11.05 27.95 -25.53
CA GLY A 283 -10.13 28.69 -26.38
C GLY A 283 -9.36 29.81 -25.66
N VAL A 284 -8.54 30.51 -26.45
CA VAL A 284 -7.67 31.59 -25.97
C VAL A 284 -8.46 32.83 -25.59
N GLY A 285 -8.07 33.50 -24.51
CA GLY A 285 -8.61 34.81 -24.17
C GLY A 285 -8.31 35.24 -22.73
N SER A 286 -8.96 36.31 -22.28
CA SER A 286 -8.74 36.94 -20.97
C SER A 286 -9.93 36.80 -20.01
N GLN A 287 -11.01 36.11 -20.42
CA GLN A 287 -12.14 35.82 -19.54
C GLN A 287 -11.73 34.85 -18.41
N SER A 288 -12.54 34.73 -17.34
CA SER A 288 -12.25 33.88 -16.18
C SER A 288 -12.18 32.38 -16.51
N ASN A 289 -12.86 31.94 -17.56
CA ASN A 289 -12.88 30.55 -18.05
C ASN A 289 -11.87 30.29 -19.18
N GLN A 290 -11.08 31.30 -19.56
CA GLN A 290 -10.10 31.23 -20.63
C GLN A 290 -8.68 31.41 -20.07
N LEU A 291 -7.71 30.81 -20.77
CA LEU A 291 -6.28 30.99 -20.51
C LEU A 291 -5.60 31.49 -21.79
N ASN A 292 -4.44 32.11 -21.66
CA ASN A 292 -3.61 32.52 -22.78
C ASN A 292 -2.15 32.16 -22.49
N ASN A 293 -1.69 31.10 -23.14
CA ASN A 293 -0.37 30.49 -22.96
C ASN A 293 -0.04 30.25 -21.49
N PRO A 294 -0.79 29.38 -20.78
CA PRO A 294 -0.46 29.05 -19.40
C PRO A 294 0.93 28.38 -19.33
N PHE A 295 1.66 28.60 -18.23
CA PHE A 295 3.06 28.15 -18.11
C PHE A 295 3.28 27.10 -17.02
N SER A 296 2.75 27.34 -15.82
CA SER A 296 2.94 26.46 -14.66
C SER A 296 1.63 26.27 -13.91
N LEU A 297 1.50 25.12 -13.26
CA LEU A 297 0.37 24.79 -12.40
C LEU A 297 0.88 24.31 -11.04
N SER A 298 0.09 24.48 -9.98
CA SER A 298 0.35 23.91 -8.64
C SER A 298 -0.97 23.69 -7.89
N PHE A 299 -0.97 22.81 -6.89
CA PHE A 299 -2.14 22.52 -6.06
C PHE A 299 -1.97 23.08 -4.64
N ASP A 300 -3.07 23.46 -4.00
CA ASP A 300 -3.11 23.60 -2.55
C ASP A 300 -3.44 22.27 -1.86
N ARG A 301 -3.40 22.25 -0.53
CA ARG A 301 -3.75 21.07 0.28
C ARG A 301 -5.19 20.59 0.10
N SER A 302 -6.11 21.48 -0.31
CA SER A 302 -7.52 21.16 -0.54
C SER A 302 -7.80 20.66 -1.95
N GLY A 303 -6.78 20.64 -2.83
CA GLY A 303 -6.90 20.23 -4.22
C GLY A 303 -7.35 21.33 -5.18
N ASN A 304 -7.36 22.60 -4.77
CA ASN A 304 -7.61 23.71 -5.69
C ASN A 304 -6.39 23.92 -6.60
N MET A 305 -6.63 24.25 -7.86
CA MET A 305 -5.60 24.40 -8.88
C MET A 305 -5.22 25.86 -9.07
N PHE A 306 -3.93 26.15 -9.02
CA PHE A 306 -3.34 27.46 -9.28
C PHE A 306 -2.61 27.42 -10.61
N VAL A 307 -2.97 28.32 -11.54
CA VAL A 307 -2.42 28.33 -12.90
C VAL A 307 -1.84 29.70 -13.20
N THR A 308 -0.61 29.74 -13.70
CA THR A 308 -0.02 30.98 -14.24
C THR A 308 -0.46 31.17 -15.68
N ASP A 309 -1.26 32.20 -15.90
CA ASP A 309 -1.79 32.59 -17.20
C ASP A 309 -0.87 33.65 -17.81
N GLN A 310 0.18 33.17 -18.47
CA GLN A 310 1.43 33.91 -18.71
C GLN A 310 1.23 35.15 -19.57
N GLN A 311 0.51 35.05 -20.70
CA GLN A 311 0.31 36.18 -21.61
C GLN A 311 -0.71 37.18 -21.09
N ASN A 312 -1.65 36.72 -20.24
CA ASN A 312 -2.53 37.62 -19.51
C ASN A 312 -1.87 38.22 -18.25
N SER A 313 -0.62 37.83 -17.94
CA SER A 313 0.14 38.31 -16.77
C SER A 313 -0.66 38.21 -15.46
N ARG A 314 -1.29 37.06 -15.22
CA ARG A 314 -2.09 36.82 -14.02
C ARG A 314 -1.94 35.40 -13.49
N ILE A 315 -2.37 35.20 -12.26
CA ILE A 315 -2.52 33.87 -11.65
C ILE A 315 -3.98 33.65 -11.33
N GLN A 316 -4.52 32.51 -11.76
CA GLN A 316 -5.90 32.11 -11.51
C GLN A 316 -5.96 30.89 -10.59
N LYS A 317 -6.91 30.91 -9.67
CA LYS A 317 -7.26 29.79 -8.77
C LYS A 317 -8.59 29.17 -9.21
N PHE A 318 -8.61 27.86 -9.38
CA PHE A 318 -9.78 27.06 -9.69
C PHE A 318 -10.11 26.16 -8.50
N LEU A 319 -11.36 26.21 -8.04
CA LEU A 319 -11.85 25.49 -6.86
C LEU A 319 -12.25 24.05 -7.24
N LEU A 320 -11.84 23.08 -6.42
CA LEU A 320 -12.26 21.69 -6.56
C LEU A 320 -13.76 21.57 -6.24
N MET A 321 -14.56 21.08 -7.19
CA MET A 321 -16.02 21.00 -7.09
C MET A 321 -16.52 19.62 -6.68
N LYS A 322 -15.94 18.56 -7.25
CA LYS A 322 -16.36 17.17 -7.04
C LYS A 322 -15.13 16.27 -7.12
N ASP A 323 -15.04 15.31 -6.21
CA ASP A 323 -13.93 14.36 -6.13
C ASP A 323 -14.40 12.91 -5.92
N SER A 324 -15.60 12.57 -6.40
CA SER A 324 -16.22 11.25 -6.17
C SER A 324 -16.71 10.58 -7.46
N PHE A 325 -16.47 9.27 -7.56
CA PHE A 325 -16.85 8.33 -8.64
C PHE A 325 -18.32 7.88 -8.67
N ALA A 326 -19.25 8.63 -8.09
CA ALA A 326 -20.61 8.13 -7.97
C ALA A 326 -21.35 8.23 -9.33
N LEU A 327 -21.53 7.08 -10.00
CA LEU A 327 -22.62 6.90 -10.96
C LEU A 327 -23.93 6.78 -10.16
N SER A 328 -25.04 7.28 -10.70
CA SER A 328 -26.33 7.19 -10.02
C SER A 328 -27.05 5.87 -10.24
N PHE A 329 -26.54 5.00 -11.12
CA PHE A 329 -27.18 3.77 -11.57
C PHE A 329 -26.23 2.57 -11.53
N ASN A 330 -26.78 1.37 -11.44
CA ASN A 330 -26.00 0.13 -11.42
C ASN A 330 -25.47 -0.23 -12.82
N LYS A 331 -24.18 -0.55 -12.89
CA LYS A 331 -23.54 -1.18 -14.04
C LYS A 331 -23.00 -2.54 -13.60
N PRO A 332 -23.77 -3.63 -13.71
CA PRO A 332 -23.22 -4.94 -13.41
C PRO A 332 -22.05 -5.23 -14.36
N LYS A 333 -21.07 -6.00 -13.89
CA LYS A 333 -20.00 -6.52 -14.74
C LYS A 333 -20.54 -7.78 -15.42
N SER A 334 -21.06 -7.67 -16.65
CA SER A 334 -21.63 -8.83 -17.34
C SER A 334 -20.52 -9.72 -17.85
N CYS A 335 -20.57 -10.99 -17.46
CA CYS A 335 -19.70 -12.01 -18.03
C CYS A 335 -19.99 -12.14 -19.54
N SER A 336 -18.97 -12.47 -20.35
CA SER A 336 -19.06 -12.59 -21.83
C SER A 336 -20.08 -13.62 -22.35
N LYS A 337 -20.80 -14.31 -21.46
CA LYS A 337 -21.96 -15.17 -21.73
C LYS A 337 -23.03 -14.99 -20.65
N ALA A 338 -23.31 -13.75 -20.26
CA ALA A 338 -24.35 -13.43 -19.30
C ALA A 338 -25.71 -13.97 -19.78
N ILE A 339 -26.23 -14.99 -19.10
CA ILE A 339 -27.52 -15.60 -19.41
C ILE A 339 -28.43 -15.30 -18.22
N TRP A 340 -29.51 -14.57 -18.44
CA TRP A 340 -30.57 -14.44 -17.45
C TRP A 340 -31.48 -15.66 -17.54
N HIS A 341 -32.13 -16.02 -16.43
CA HIS A 341 -33.20 -17.00 -16.49
C HIS A 341 -34.23 -16.57 -17.52
N SER A 342 -34.62 -17.46 -18.44
CA SER A 342 -35.58 -17.13 -19.49
C SER A 342 -36.97 -16.81 -18.93
N ASN A 343 -37.33 -17.39 -17.79
CA ASN A 343 -38.56 -17.07 -17.06
C ASN A 343 -38.31 -15.93 -16.07
N ALA A 344 -39.06 -14.83 -16.23
CA ALA A 344 -39.14 -13.76 -15.25
C ALA A 344 -40.13 -14.06 -14.12
N THR A 345 -39.85 -13.47 -12.97
CA THR A 345 -40.82 -13.26 -11.89
C THR A 345 -41.47 -11.88 -12.06
N THR A 346 -42.80 -11.79 -11.95
CA THR A 346 -43.49 -10.50 -12.00
C THR A 346 -43.25 -9.73 -10.71
N PHE A 347 -42.46 -8.65 -10.81
CA PHE A 347 -42.16 -7.77 -9.68
C PHE A 347 -43.38 -6.92 -9.32
N ALA A 348 -44.03 -6.33 -10.32
CA ALA A 348 -45.25 -5.57 -10.14
C ALA A 348 -46.20 -5.76 -11.33
N ASN A 349 -47.49 -5.93 -11.05
CA ASN A 349 -48.53 -6.16 -12.06
C ASN A 349 -49.36 -4.88 -12.29
N ARG A 350 -50.32 -4.93 -13.22
CA ARG A 350 -51.21 -3.80 -13.58
C ARG A 350 -51.90 -3.14 -12.37
N SER A 351 -52.23 -3.90 -11.33
CA SER A 351 -52.88 -3.34 -10.12
C SER A 351 -51.96 -2.45 -9.30
N ILE A 352 -50.63 -2.63 -9.44
CA ILE A 352 -49.61 -1.89 -8.71
C ILE A 352 -49.05 -0.76 -9.57
N VAL A 353 -48.59 -1.06 -10.80
CA VAL A 353 -47.94 -0.06 -11.67
C VAL A 353 -48.88 0.72 -12.55
N GLY A 354 -50.15 0.32 -12.64
CA GLY A 354 -51.12 0.90 -13.58
C GLY A 354 -50.93 0.40 -15.01
N GLU A 355 -51.49 1.15 -15.96
CA GLU A 355 -51.40 0.84 -17.39
C GLU A 355 -50.21 1.56 -18.02
N ASP A 356 -49.54 0.89 -18.96
CA ASP A 356 -48.45 1.44 -19.78
C ASP A 356 -47.25 1.99 -18.97
N PRO A 357 -46.53 1.13 -18.19
CA PRO A 357 -45.28 1.54 -17.57
C PRO A 357 -44.23 1.80 -18.67
N THR A 358 -43.73 3.04 -18.74
CA THR A 358 -42.83 3.47 -19.83
C THR A 358 -41.36 3.50 -19.44
N ALA A 359 -41.03 3.94 -18.23
CA ALA A 359 -39.65 4.05 -17.77
C ALA A 359 -39.44 3.39 -16.41
N ILE A 360 -38.27 2.77 -16.27
CA ILE A 360 -37.78 2.20 -15.03
C ILE A 360 -36.33 2.63 -14.83
N PHE A 361 -35.98 3.01 -13.61
CA PHE A 361 -34.62 3.35 -13.20
C PHE A 361 -34.33 2.72 -11.85
N ILE A 362 -33.13 2.16 -11.69
CA ILE A 362 -32.67 1.60 -10.42
C ILE A 362 -31.36 2.27 -10.06
N ASN A 363 -31.32 2.90 -8.87
CA ASN A 363 -30.13 3.59 -8.41
C ASN A 363 -29.10 2.62 -7.79
N ILE A 364 -27.91 3.12 -7.44
CA ILE A 364 -26.85 2.34 -6.80
C ILE A 364 -27.22 1.71 -5.45
N ASN A 365 -28.28 2.20 -4.80
CA ASN A 365 -28.80 1.66 -3.54
C ASN A 365 -29.94 0.65 -3.77
N ASN A 366 -30.19 0.25 -5.03
CA ASN A 366 -31.30 -0.59 -5.46
C ASN A 366 -32.71 -0.02 -5.19
N THR A 367 -32.84 1.28 -5.02
CA THR A 367 -34.15 1.94 -5.04
C THR A 367 -34.69 1.92 -6.47
N ILE A 368 -35.92 1.43 -6.65
CA ILE A 368 -36.56 1.28 -7.96
C ILE A 368 -37.53 2.45 -8.18
N TYR A 369 -37.46 3.09 -9.34
CA TYR A 369 -38.31 4.20 -9.75
C TYR A 369 -39.03 3.82 -11.04
N VAL A 370 -40.35 3.94 -11.07
CA VAL A 370 -41.18 3.61 -12.25
C VAL A 370 -42.15 4.75 -12.53
N THR A 371 -42.29 5.14 -13.79
CA THR A 371 -43.34 6.07 -14.23
C THR A 371 -44.65 5.32 -14.51
N ASN A 372 -45.75 5.89 -14.01
CA ASN A 372 -47.10 5.51 -14.39
C ASN A 372 -47.69 6.63 -15.26
N GLN A 373 -47.83 6.37 -16.57
CA GLN A 373 -48.30 7.38 -17.52
C GLN A 373 -49.74 7.81 -17.24
N LYS A 374 -50.67 6.87 -17.01
CA LYS A 374 -52.10 7.22 -16.88
C LYS A 374 -52.44 7.92 -15.57
N ASN A 375 -51.71 7.62 -14.50
CA ASN A 375 -51.97 8.21 -13.18
C ASN A 375 -51.07 9.42 -12.87
N ASN A 376 -50.23 9.86 -13.81
CA ASN A 376 -49.32 11.00 -13.64
C ASN A 376 -48.49 10.91 -12.34
N ALA A 377 -47.88 9.75 -12.09
CA ALA A 377 -47.18 9.47 -10.84
C ALA A 377 -45.83 8.76 -11.06
N ILE A 378 -44.92 8.98 -10.12
CA ILE A 378 -43.67 8.24 -9.96
C ILE A 378 -43.85 7.30 -8.76
N LEU A 379 -43.69 6.01 -8.99
CA LEU A 379 -43.73 4.97 -7.98
C LEU A 379 -42.29 4.64 -7.57
N ILE A 380 -42.03 4.59 -6.26
CA ILE A 380 -40.69 4.37 -5.69
C ILE A 380 -40.75 3.20 -4.70
N TRP A 381 -39.75 2.32 -4.74
CA TRP A 381 -39.55 1.21 -3.81
C TRP A 381 -38.15 1.26 -3.22
N ASP A 382 -38.03 1.36 -1.89
CA ASP A 382 -36.75 1.46 -1.18
C ASP A 382 -36.12 0.11 -0.78
N GLU A 383 -36.79 -1.01 -1.04
CA GLU A 383 -36.35 -2.40 -0.81
C GLU A 383 -37.30 -3.32 -1.65
N GLU A 384 -37.02 -4.63 -1.81
CA GLU A 384 -37.83 -5.59 -2.61
C GLU A 384 -39.26 -5.85 -2.05
N ASN A 385 -39.92 -4.82 -1.55
CA ASN A 385 -41.32 -4.82 -1.15
C ASN A 385 -42.23 -4.94 -2.38
N VAL A 386 -43.36 -5.62 -2.21
CA VAL A 386 -44.35 -5.84 -3.28
C VAL A 386 -45.11 -4.55 -3.63
N THR A 387 -45.16 -3.57 -2.73
CA THR A 387 -45.89 -2.30 -2.89
C THR A 387 -44.95 -1.09 -2.83
N PRO A 388 -45.24 0.01 -3.58
CA PRO A 388 -44.42 1.22 -3.56
C PRO A 388 -44.31 1.80 -2.14
N THR A 389 -43.10 2.13 -1.71
CA THR A 389 -42.84 2.82 -0.44
C THR A 389 -43.21 4.29 -0.51
N LYS A 390 -43.11 4.90 -1.70
CA LYS A 390 -43.43 6.30 -1.92
C LYS A 390 -44.06 6.51 -3.31
N ILE A 391 -45.06 7.38 -3.36
CA ILE A 391 -45.70 7.82 -4.61
C ILE A 391 -45.53 9.33 -4.69
N ILE A 392 -44.93 9.81 -5.77
CA ILE A 392 -44.76 11.25 -6.05
C ILE A 392 -45.65 11.61 -7.22
N SER A 393 -46.61 12.51 -6.99
CA SER A 393 -47.44 13.10 -8.03
C SER A 393 -47.07 14.56 -8.22
N GLY A 394 -47.11 15.04 -9.46
CA GLY A 394 -46.77 16.43 -9.79
C GLY A 394 -47.55 16.93 -11.01
N ASN A 395 -47.27 18.16 -11.43
CA ASN A 395 -47.93 18.79 -12.57
C ASN A 395 -47.22 18.43 -13.90
N PHE A 396 -47.18 17.13 -14.18
CA PHE A 396 -46.73 16.52 -15.43
C PHE A 396 -47.80 15.57 -15.94
N THR A 397 -47.87 15.38 -17.25
CA THR A 397 -48.92 14.61 -17.94
C THR A 397 -48.29 13.51 -18.77
N GLU A 398 -48.66 12.26 -18.55
CA GLU A 398 -48.15 11.09 -19.29
C GLU A 398 -46.61 11.02 -19.36
N PRO A 399 -45.91 11.04 -18.21
CA PRO A 399 -44.45 11.09 -18.18
C PRO A 399 -43.83 9.89 -18.91
N SER A 400 -43.04 10.17 -19.95
CA SER A 400 -42.48 9.13 -20.84
C SER A 400 -41.12 8.60 -20.38
N SER A 401 -40.35 9.39 -19.63
CA SER A 401 -39.02 9.02 -19.17
C SER A 401 -38.66 9.67 -17.83
N LEU A 402 -37.69 9.07 -17.13
CA LEU A 402 -37.15 9.57 -15.87
C LEU A 402 -35.66 9.25 -15.74
N PHE A 403 -34.93 10.05 -14.96
CA PHE A 403 -33.55 9.77 -14.55
C PHE A 403 -33.32 10.28 -13.13
N VAL A 404 -32.57 9.54 -12.31
CA VAL A 404 -32.27 9.94 -10.92
C VAL A 404 -30.77 10.15 -10.75
N THR A 405 -30.35 11.23 -10.09
CA THR A 405 -28.93 11.53 -9.83
C THR A 405 -28.48 10.98 -8.47
N THR A 406 -27.16 11.01 -8.21
CA THR A 406 -26.56 10.52 -6.95
C THR A 406 -27.07 11.25 -5.72
N ASN A 407 -27.53 12.48 -5.89
CA ASN A 407 -28.03 13.32 -4.79
C ASN A 407 -29.52 13.06 -4.51
N GLY A 408 -30.15 12.12 -5.23
CA GLY A 408 -31.56 11.76 -5.08
C GLY A 408 -32.54 12.66 -5.82
N ASP A 409 -32.06 13.58 -6.66
CA ASP A 409 -32.92 14.40 -7.51
C ASP A 409 -33.48 13.58 -8.66
N ILE A 410 -34.78 13.76 -8.94
CA ILE A 410 -35.50 13.00 -9.98
C ILE A 410 -35.84 13.94 -11.13
N TYR A 411 -35.31 13.65 -12.31
CA TYR A 411 -35.62 14.34 -13.55
C TYR A 411 -36.71 13.56 -14.28
N ILE A 412 -37.77 14.25 -14.70
CA ILE A 412 -38.94 13.65 -15.32
C ILE A 412 -39.44 14.49 -16.50
N ASP A 413 -39.87 13.79 -17.55
CA ASP A 413 -40.56 14.39 -18.69
C ASP A 413 -41.91 14.97 -18.24
N GLY A 414 -42.14 16.25 -18.55
CA GLY A 414 -43.40 16.94 -18.23
C GLY A 414 -44.56 16.59 -19.16
N GLY A 415 -44.30 15.90 -20.27
CA GLY A 415 -45.30 15.58 -21.30
C GLY A 415 -45.47 16.65 -22.38
N VAL A 416 -46.13 16.28 -23.47
CA VAL A 416 -46.31 17.13 -24.67
C VAL A 416 -47.08 18.42 -24.37
N GLU A 417 -48.07 18.37 -23.47
CA GLU A 417 -48.89 19.53 -23.13
C GLU A 417 -48.15 20.56 -22.27
N ASN A 418 -47.15 20.12 -21.48
CA ASN A 418 -46.39 20.99 -20.59
C ASN A 418 -45.06 21.49 -21.21
N GLY A 419 -44.55 20.82 -22.26
CA GLY A 419 -43.38 21.27 -23.03
C GLY A 419 -42.13 21.53 -22.20
N ARG A 420 -41.86 20.71 -21.17
CA ARG A 420 -40.75 20.94 -20.23
C ARG A 420 -40.26 19.64 -19.57
N VAL A 421 -39.01 19.63 -19.14
CA VAL A 421 -38.45 18.66 -18.20
C VAL A 421 -38.46 19.28 -16.82
N GLN A 422 -38.96 18.54 -15.83
CA GLN A 422 -38.99 18.97 -14.44
C GLN A 422 -38.01 18.14 -13.61
N LYS A 423 -37.44 18.78 -12.60
CA LYS A 423 -36.62 18.15 -11.56
C LYS A 423 -37.39 18.21 -10.25
N TRP A 424 -37.72 17.08 -9.66
CA TRP A 424 -38.08 17.01 -8.25
C TRP A 424 -36.80 17.04 -7.43
N SER A 425 -36.62 18.10 -6.63
CA SER A 425 -35.47 18.22 -5.76
C SER A 425 -35.74 17.57 -4.41
N ALA A 426 -34.87 16.65 -4.00
CA ALA A 426 -35.00 15.97 -2.72
C ALA A 426 -34.83 16.94 -1.53
N GLU A 427 -34.01 17.99 -1.69
CA GLU A 427 -33.72 18.98 -0.65
C GLU A 427 -34.93 19.85 -0.29
N ILE A 428 -35.63 20.35 -1.31
CA ILE A 428 -36.78 21.27 -1.13
C ILE A 428 -38.14 20.58 -1.29
N ASN A 429 -38.15 19.29 -1.63
CA ASN A 429 -39.35 18.46 -1.81
C ASN A 429 -40.37 19.06 -2.79
N ASN A 430 -39.91 19.65 -3.90
CA ASN A 430 -40.75 20.31 -4.89
C ASN A 430 -40.20 20.17 -6.31
N PHE A 431 -41.05 20.39 -7.31
CA PHE A 431 -40.69 20.39 -8.72
C PHE A 431 -40.19 21.77 -9.19
N ILE A 432 -39.07 21.77 -9.91
CA ILE A 432 -38.55 22.94 -10.62
C ILE A 432 -38.36 22.62 -12.09
N THR A 433 -38.65 23.57 -12.98
CA THR A 433 -38.41 23.40 -14.42
C THR A 433 -36.94 23.62 -14.74
N VAL A 434 -36.33 22.64 -15.42
CA VAL A 434 -34.88 22.64 -15.72
C VAL A 434 -34.58 22.72 -17.22
N MET A 435 -35.54 22.36 -18.08
CA MET A 435 -35.39 22.44 -19.53
C MET A 435 -36.77 22.67 -20.17
N ASN A 436 -36.89 23.60 -21.12
CA ASN A 436 -38.09 23.74 -21.94
C ASN A 436 -37.88 22.96 -23.24
N VAL A 437 -38.86 22.16 -23.65
CA VAL A 437 -38.77 21.28 -24.82
C VAL A 437 -40.03 21.40 -25.67
N SER A 438 -39.89 21.32 -26.99
CA SER A 438 -41.02 21.43 -27.93
C SER A 438 -41.76 20.11 -28.16
N SER A 439 -41.32 19.02 -27.52
CA SER A 439 -41.89 17.67 -27.60
C SER A 439 -41.50 16.88 -26.34
N SER A 440 -42.27 15.84 -26.01
CA SER A 440 -41.91 14.89 -24.94
C SER A 440 -40.52 14.31 -25.12
N CYS A 441 -39.82 14.19 -24.00
CA CYS A 441 -38.54 13.52 -23.89
C CYS A 441 -38.77 12.02 -23.66
N TRP A 442 -38.48 11.20 -24.68
CA TRP A 442 -38.64 9.75 -24.58
C TRP A 442 -37.46 9.05 -23.91
N GLY A 443 -36.31 9.71 -23.87
CA GLY A 443 -35.14 9.31 -23.10
C GLY A 443 -34.55 10.53 -22.43
N LEU A 444 -34.35 10.42 -21.11
CA LEU A 444 -33.65 11.40 -20.29
C LEU A 444 -32.39 10.76 -19.71
N PHE A 445 -31.29 11.51 -19.73
CA PHE A 445 -30.03 11.08 -19.12
C PHE A 445 -29.28 12.29 -18.58
N VAL A 446 -28.65 12.16 -17.41
CA VAL A 446 -27.73 13.17 -16.87
C VAL A 446 -26.34 12.58 -16.84
N ASP A 447 -25.41 13.22 -17.56
CA ASP A 447 -24.02 12.77 -17.61
C ASP A 447 -23.20 13.17 -16.36
N ILE A 448 -21.96 12.69 -16.31
CA ILE A 448 -21.04 12.96 -15.19
C ILE A 448 -20.67 14.44 -15.01
N ASN A 449 -20.95 15.28 -16.02
CA ASN A 449 -20.70 16.72 -16.02
C ASN A 449 -21.99 17.53 -15.73
N ASP A 450 -23.03 16.89 -15.21
CA ASP A 450 -24.35 17.49 -14.96
C ASP A 450 -24.95 18.13 -16.21
N THR A 451 -24.78 17.48 -17.37
CA THR A 451 -25.50 17.84 -18.60
C THR A 451 -26.70 16.92 -18.75
N LEU A 452 -27.89 17.52 -18.86
CA LEU A 452 -29.16 16.84 -19.11
C LEU A 452 -29.36 16.66 -20.62
N TYR A 453 -29.65 15.43 -21.04
CA TYR A 453 -29.97 15.06 -22.42
C TYR A 453 -31.44 14.66 -22.52
N CYS A 454 -32.08 15.01 -23.64
CA CYS A 454 -33.46 14.68 -23.97
C CYS A 454 -33.57 14.26 -25.44
N SER A 455 -34.08 13.07 -25.70
CA SER A 455 -34.43 12.63 -27.06
C SER A 455 -35.85 13.03 -27.43
N MET A 456 -35.99 13.66 -28.59
CA MET A 456 -37.27 14.18 -29.10
C MET A 456 -37.65 13.45 -30.39
N PRO A 457 -38.46 12.37 -30.32
CA PRO A 457 -38.76 11.56 -31.49
C PRO A 457 -39.49 12.34 -32.60
N ARG A 458 -40.42 13.23 -32.23
CA ARG A 458 -41.17 14.06 -33.21
C ARG A 458 -40.29 15.09 -33.92
N HIS A 459 -39.13 15.42 -33.36
CA HIS A 459 -38.18 16.38 -33.93
C HIS A 459 -36.93 15.68 -34.49
N HIS A 460 -36.85 14.35 -34.48
CA HIS A 460 -35.73 13.61 -35.07
C HIS A 460 -34.34 14.06 -34.55
N GLN A 461 -34.23 14.42 -33.27
CA GLN A 461 -32.99 14.91 -32.66
C GLN A 461 -32.92 14.61 -31.15
N VAL A 462 -31.70 14.69 -30.61
CA VAL A 462 -31.40 14.69 -29.18
C VAL A 462 -30.85 16.07 -28.82
N VAL A 463 -31.42 16.70 -27.80
CA VAL A 463 -30.95 17.99 -27.28
C VAL A 463 -30.31 17.82 -25.92
N LYS A 464 -29.38 18.71 -25.58
CA LYS A 464 -28.70 18.73 -24.28
C LYS A 464 -28.61 20.13 -23.69
N ARG A 465 -28.47 20.19 -22.37
CA ARG A 465 -28.28 21.44 -21.62
C ARG A 465 -27.51 21.18 -20.32
N SER A 466 -26.59 22.07 -19.97
CA SER A 466 -25.93 22.04 -18.66
C SER A 466 -26.90 22.47 -17.56
N ILE A 467 -26.97 21.70 -16.48
CA ILE A 467 -27.87 21.93 -15.34
C ILE A 467 -27.37 23.10 -14.47
N ASN A 468 -26.07 23.40 -14.51
CA ASN A 468 -25.43 24.43 -13.68
C ASN A 468 -25.38 25.83 -14.33
N ASP A 469 -25.91 25.99 -15.54
CA ASP A 469 -25.95 27.29 -16.22
C ASP A 469 -27.10 28.15 -15.65
N ALA A 470 -26.74 29.21 -14.92
CA ALA A 470 -27.67 30.11 -14.24
C ALA A 470 -28.51 30.96 -15.21
N VAL A 471 -28.09 31.05 -16.48
CA VAL A 471 -28.85 31.70 -17.55
C VAL A 471 -29.61 30.63 -18.31
N MET A 472 -30.93 30.79 -18.49
CA MET A 472 -31.75 29.91 -19.35
C MET A 472 -31.39 30.13 -20.83
N THR A 473 -30.18 29.76 -21.23
CA THR A 473 -29.73 29.74 -22.63
C THR A 473 -30.44 28.62 -23.40
N SER A 474 -30.55 28.77 -24.72
CA SER A 474 -31.26 27.84 -25.61
C SER A 474 -30.64 26.45 -25.60
N ASN A 475 -31.47 25.40 -25.63
CA ASN A 475 -31.01 24.01 -25.74
C ASN A 475 -30.10 23.82 -26.96
N CYS A 476 -28.99 23.09 -26.77
CA CYS A 476 -28.08 22.74 -27.87
C CYS A 476 -28.43 21.36 -28.43
N VAL A 477 -28.29 21.19 -29.75
CA VAL A 477 -28.47 19.88 -30.37
C VAL A 477 -27.24 19.01 -30.09
N ALA A 478 -27.47 17.82 -29.53
CA ALA A 478 -26.44 16.83 -29.22
C ALA A 478 -26.26 15.82 -30.36
N ALA A 479 -27.35 15.43 -31.01
CA ALA A 479 -27.36 14.48 -32.13
C ALA A 479 -28.59 14.68 -33.02
N GLY A 480 -28.46 14.38 -34.32
CA GLY A 480 -29.51 14.62 -35.32
C GLY A 480 -29.55 16.08 -35.81
N THR A 481 -30.11 16.32 -36.99
CA THR A 481 -30.22 17.69 -37.57
C THR A 481 -31.61 18.29 -37.42
N GLY A 482 -32.51 17.66 -36.67
CA GLY A 482 -33.92 18.05 -36.65
C GLY A 482 -34.73 17.56 -37.87
N VAL A 483 -34.04 16.97 -38.85
CA VAL A 483 -34.63 16.51 -40.12
C VAL A 483 -34.55 14.99 -40.18
N ARG A 484 -35.69 14.38 -40.44
CA ARG A 484 -35.82 12.94 -40.69
C ARG A 484 -34.84 12.45 -41.76
N GLY A 485 -34.11 11.37 -41.49
CA GLY A 485 -33.31 10.70 -42.51
C GLY A 485 -32.40 9.59 -41.97
N THR A 486 -31.70 8.93 -42.90
CA THR A 486 -30.83 7.77 -42.65
C THR A 486 -29.33 8.09 -42.68
N ALA A 487 -28.94 9.32 -43.05
CA ALA A 487 -27.55 9.76 -43.04
C ALA A 487 -26.94 9.64 -41.62
N SER A 488 -25.61 9.57 -41.51
CA SER A 488 -24.89 9.45 -40.23
C SER A 488 -25.20 10.60 -39.26
N ASN A 489 -25.45 11.81 -39.75
CA ASN A 489 -25.84 12.95 -38.92
C ASN A 489 -27.36 13.12 -38.75
N ARG A 490 -28.20 12.25 -39.34
CA ARG A 490 -29.67 12.32 -39.25
C ARG A 490 -30.24 11.16 -38.45
N LEU A 491 -31.36 11.42 -37.79
CA LEU A 491 -32.10 10.44 -37.01
C LEU A 491 -33.54 10.36 -37.53
N ASP A 492 -34.25 9.30 -37.18
CA ASP A 492 -35.67 9.11 -37.45
C ASP A 492 -36.39 8.51 -36.22
N GLY A 493 -36.98 9.40 -35.41
CA GLY A 493 -37.68 9.00 -34.19
C GLY A 493 -36.76 8.43 -33.10
N PRO A 494 -35.74 9.17 -32.63
CA PRO A 494 -34.87 8.70 -31.56
C PRO A 494 -35.65 8.51 -30.25
N LEU A 495 -35.52 7.34 -29.63
CA LEU A 495 -36.16 6.99 -28.36
C LEU A 495 -35.12 6.94 -27.22
N GLY A 496 -34.68 5.76 -26.80
CA GLY A 496 -33.71 5.61 -25.70
C GLY A 496 -32.35 6.24 -26.02
N ILE A 497 -31.75 6.84 -24.99
CA ILE A 497 -30.39 7.41 -25.04
C ILE A 497 -29.58 6.92 -23.85
N PHE A 498 -28.27 6.81 -24.05
CA PHE A 498 -27.32 6.52 -22.99
C PHE A 498 -26.05 7.32 -23.23
N VAL A 499 -25.55 7.99 -22.19
CA VAL A 499 -24.26 8.71 -22.26
C VAL A 499 -23.27 7.97 -21.37
N ASP A 500 -22.17 7.53 -21.95
CA ASP A 500 -21.15 6.83 -21.18
C ASP A 500 -20.23 7.80 -20.42
N VAL A 501 -19.23 7.26 -19.72
CA VAL A 501 -18.28 8.07 -18.94
C VAL A 501 -17.30 8.87 -19.81
N ASN A 502 -17.17 8.54 -21.10
CA ASN A 502 -16.42 9.31 -22.09
C ASN A 502 -17.25 10.43 -22.71
N LEU A 503 -18.52 10.56 -22.30
CA LEU A 503 -19.53 11.44 -22.91
C LEU A 503 -19.94 10.99 -24.32
N ASP A 504 -19.66 9.73 -24.68
CA ASP A 504 -20.15 9.13 -25.91
C ASP A 504 -21.67 8.91 -25.80
N LEU A 505 -22.43 9.46 -26.74
CA LEU A 505 -23.88 9.42 -26.77
C LEU A 505 -24.38 8.30 -27.69
N TYR A 506 -25.00 7.28 -27.11
CA TYR A 506 -25.68 6.20 -27.81
C TYR A 506 -27.16 6.55 -27.98
N VAL A 507 -27.67 6.46 -29.20
CA VAL A 507 -29.04 6.83 -29.56
C VAL A 507 -29.75 5.67 -30.24
N ALA A 508 -30.89 5.26 -29.68
CA ALA A 508 -31.79 4.28 -30.27
C ALA A 508 -32.62 4.96 -31.37
N ASP A 509 -32.20 4.79 -32.62
CA ASP A 509 -32.80 5.42 -33.78
C ASP A 509 -33.96 4.53 -34.28
N CYS A 510 -35.09 4.57 -33.56
CA CYS A 510 -36.15 3.56 -33.65
C CYS A 510 -36.63 3.33 -35.09
N SER A 511 -37.01 4.38 -35.83
CA SER A 511 -37.61 4.20 -37.16
C SER A 511 -36.60 3.79 -38.22
N ASN A 512 -35.31 4.05 -37.98
CA ASN A 512 -34.20 3.56 -38.80
C ASN A 512 -33.70 2.17 -38.38
N ASN A 513 -34.27 1.56 -37.33
CA ASN A 513 -33.92 0.23 -36.82
C ASN A 513 -32.43 0.06 -36.50
N ARG A 514 -31.78 1.10 -35.97
CA ARG A 514 -30.33 1.10 -35.67
C ARG A 514 -30.00 1.75 -34.34
N VAL A 515 -28.78 1.55 -33.87
CA VAL A 515 -28.17 2.34 -32.80
C VAL A 515 -27.05 3.18 -33.37
N GLN A 516 -27.05 4.47 -33.08
CA GLN A 516 -26.00 5.41 -33.48
C GLN A 516 -25.18 5.87 -32.27
N LEU A 517 -23.88 5.98 -32.45
CA LEU A 517 -22.91 6.47 -31.49
C LEU A 517 -22.37 7.84 -31.94
N PHE A 518 -22.56 8.86 -31.12
CA PHE A 518 -22.05 10.21 -31.33
C PHE A 518 -20.96 10.50 -30.30
N GLN A 519 -19.73 10.70 -30.77
CA GLN A 519 -18.61 11.06 -29.90
C GLN A 519 -18.65 12.56 -29.55
N PRO A 520 -18.04 13.00 -28.43
CA PRO A 520 -18.10 14.39 -27.99
C PRO A 520 -17.55 15.35 -29.05
N GLY A 521 -18.38 16.30 -29.49
CA GLY A 521 -18.01 17.30 -30.49
C GLY A 521 -18.21 16.87 -31.94
N GLU A 522 -18.47 15.59 -32.19
CA GLU A 522 -18.75 15.06 -33.52
C GLU A 522 -20.23 15.23 -33.90
N SER A 523 -20.48 15.61 -35.16
CA SER A 523 -21.83 15.79 -35.70
C SER A 523 -22.34 14.57 -36.48
N ASN A 524 -21.44 13.67 -36.90
CA ASN A 524 -21.78 12.44 -37.59
C ASN A 524 -21.77 11.27 -36.60
N GLY A 525 -22.84 10.49 -36.60
CA GLY A 525 -22.93 9.26 -35.81
C GLY A 525 -22.29 8.07 -36.51
N ILE A 526 -21.72 7.18 -35.71
CA ILE A 526 -21.21 5.87 -36.12
C ILE A 526 -22.34 4.86 -35.88
N THR A 527 -22.76 4.16 -36.94
CA THR A 527 -23.76 3.10 -36.79
C THR A 527 -23.10 1.86 -36.20
N ILE A 528 -23.66 1.34 -35.10
CA ILE A 528 -23.17 0.12 -34.46
C ILE A 528 -23.54 -1.10 -35.33
N PRO A 529 -22.60 -1.97 -35.73
CA PRO A 529 -22.85 -3.10 -36.62
C PRO A 529 -23.50 -4.27 -35.86
N ILE A 530 -24.83 -4.25 -35.74
CA ILE A 530 -25.59 -5.23 -34.97
C ILE A 530 -25.98 -6.46 -35.82
N ASP A 531 -26.10 -6.30 -37.14
CA ASP A 531 -26.54 -7.33 -38.08
C ASP A 531 -25.39 -8.08 -38.80
N GLU A 532 -24.14 -7.78 -38.44
CA GLU A 532 -22.94 -8.35 -39.08
C GLU A 532 -22.36 -9.57 -38.34
N ALA A 533 -21.78 -10.49 -39.13
CA ALA A 533 -20.84 -11.57 -38.78
C ALA A 533 -21.26 -12.78 -37.90
N VAL A 534 -22.47 -12.88 -37.33
CA VAL A 534 -22.82 -14.02 -36.44
C VAL A 534 -24.18 -14.65 -36.78
N ILE A 535 -24.25 -15.99 -36.76
CA ILE A 535 -25.50 -16.76 -36.92
C ILE A 535 -26.02 -17.11 -35.51
N PRO A 536 -27.29 -16.79 -35.17
CA PRO A 536 -28.29 -16.10 -35.98
C PRO A 536 -28.10 -14.57 -35.99
N LYS A 537 -28.29 -13.94 -37.16
CA LYS A 537 -28.20 -12.48 -37.31
C LYS A 537 -29.29 -11.80 -36.48
N ILE A 538 -28.92 -10.84 -35.63
CA ILE A 538 -29.87 -10.00 -34.90
C ILE A 538 -30.22 -8.79 -35.76
N LYS A 539 -31.45 -8.76 -36.26
CA LYS A 539 -32.03 -7.56 -36.88
C LYS A 539 -32.89 -6.83 -35.84
N LEU A 540 -32.58 -5.57 -35.58
CA LEU A 540 -33.40 -4.72 -34.70
C LEU A 540 -34.69 -4.27 -35.41
N THR A 541 -35.71 -3.97 -34.63
CA THR A 541 -36.95 -3.33 -35.09
C THR A 541 -37.43 -2.37 -34.00
N CYS A 542 -37.39 -1.07 -34.28
CA CYS A 542 -37.66 0.01 -33.33
C CYS A 542 -37.00 -0.20 -31.95
N PRO A 543 -35.66 -0.08 -31.86
CA PRO A 543 -34.99 -0.07 -30.57
C PRO A 543 -35.48 1.11 -29.70
N SER A 544 -35.79 0.87 -28.43
CA SER A 544 -36.40 1.89 -27.54
C SER A 544 -35.59 2.24 -26.29
N GLY A 545 -34.65 1.41 -25.88
CA GLY A 545 -33.83 1.59 -24.67
C GLY A 545 -32.42 1.05 -24.86
N ILE A 546 -31.41 1.72 -24.29
CA ILE A 546 -30.00 1.37 -24.41
C ILE A 546 -29.31 1.55 -23.06
N ILE A 547 -28.51 0.57 -22.62
CA ILE A 547 -27.62 0.70 -21.46
C ILE A 547 -26.30 -0.02 -21.75
N LEU A 548 -25.19 0.54 -21.25
CA LEU A 548 -23.90 -0.14 -21.18
C LEU A 548 -23.63 -0.67 -19.78
N ASP A 549 -23.06 -1.86 -19.72
CA ASP A 549 -22.57 -2.46 -18.48
C ASP A 549 -21.16 -1.97 -18.11
N ALA A 550 -20.54 -2.55 -17.07
CA ALA A 550 -19.20 -2.12 -16.63
C ALA A 550 -18.07 -2.48 -17.63
N GLU A 551 -18.27 -3.46 -18.51
CA GLU A 551 -17.31 -3.90 -19.54
C GLU A 551 -17.59 -3.29 -20.92
N LYS A 552 -18.55 -2.35 -21.00
CA LYS A 552 -19.03 -1.71 -22.24
C LYS A 552 -19.75 -2.66 -23.20
N TYR A 553 -20.33 -3.76 -22.70
CA TYR A 553 -21.32 -4.52 -23.47
C TYR A 553 -22.63 -3.73 -23.55
N LEU A 554 -23.22 -3.73 -24.74
CA LEU A 554 -24.38 -2.93 -25.12
C LEU A 554 -25.65 -3.77 -25.00
N PHE A 555 -26.60 -3.30 -24.21
CA PHE A 555 -27.89 -3.93 -24.00
C PHE A 555 -28.98 -3.02 -24.58
N ILE A 556 -29.85 -3.60 -25.40
CA ILE A 556 -30.82 -2.87 -26.21
C ILE A 556 -32.21 -3.49 -26.04
N VAL A 557 -33.21 -2.64 -25.80
CA VAL A 557 -34.62 -3.01 -25.90
C VAL A 557 -35.01 -3.00 -27.36
N ASP A 558 -35.23 -4.19 -27.94
CA ASP A 558 -35.69 -4.38 -29.31
C ASP A 558 -37.23 -4.45 -29.31
N SER A 559 -37.86 -3.29 -29.10
CA SER A 559 -39.27 -3.18 -28.73
C SER A 559 -40.22 -3.78 -29.77
N GLY A 560 -39.96 -3.53 -31.05
CA GLY A 560 -40.76 -4.04 -32.16
C GLY A 560 -40.66 -5.56 -32.34
N ASN A 561 -39.60 -6.19 -31.84
CA ASN A 561 -39.46 -7.65 -31.79
C ASN A 561 -39.76 -8.23 -30.40
N HIS A 562 -40.24 -7.42 -29.47
CA HIS A 562 -40.67 -7.81 -28.12
C HIS A 562 -39.60 -8.54 -27.30
N ARG A 563 -38.35 -8.09 -27.36
CA ARG A 563 -37.21 -8.76 -26.71
C ARG A 563 -36.15 -7.78 -26.23
N ILE A 564 -35.26 -8.25 -25.35
CA ILE A 564 -34.01 -7.56 -25.01
C ILE A 564 -32.86 -8.29 -25.67
N VAL A 565 -32.01 -7.55 -26.37
CA VAL A 565 -30.78 -8.07 -26.98
C VAL A 565 -29.56 -7.48 -26.28
N GLY A 566 -28.45 -8.18 -26.28
CA GLY A 566 -27.19 -7.67 -25.74
C GLY A 566 -26.01 -8.18 -26.51
N SER A 567 -24.92 -7.39 -26.50
CA SER A 567 -23.65 -7.81 -27.07
C SER A 567 -22.83 -8.63 -26.09
N ASP A 568 -22.03 -9.54 -26.64
CA ASP A 568 -20.92 -10.18 -25.95
C ASP A 568 -19.70 -10.33 -26.88
N LEU A 569 -18.68 -11.10 -26.47
CA LEU A 569 -17.48 -11.34 -27.28
C LEU A 569 -17.78 -11.96 -28.65
N ASN A 570 -18.94 -12.61 -28.82
CA ASN A 570 -19.39 -13.26 -30.05
C ASN A 570 -20.48 -12.45 -30.75
N GLY A 571 -20.59 -11.14 -30.50
CA GLY A 571 -21.59 -10.27 -31.14
C GLY A 571 -22.92 -10.19 -30.39
N PHE A 572 -23.98 -9.75 -31.07
CA PHE A 572 -25.29 -9.55 -30.46
C PHE A 572 -26.11 -10.84 -30.43
N ARG A 573 -26.83 -11.06 -29.33
CA ARG A 573 -27.82 -12.14 -29.20
C ARG A 573 -29.05 -11.70 -28.42
N CYS A 574 -30.13 -12.45 -28.57
CA CYS A 574 -31.30 -12.28 -27.73
C CYS A 574 -31.04 -12.82 -26.31
N LEU A 575 -31.42 -12.04 -25.30
CA LEU A 575 -31.22 -12.36 -23.88
C LEU A 575 -32.52 -12.85 -23.24
N VAL A 576 -33.61 -12.10 -23.38
CA VAL A 576 -34.94 -12.40 -22.82
C VAL A 576 -36.03 -11.97 -23.81
N GLY A 577 -37.22 -12.61 -23.74
CA GLY A 577 -38.32 -12.34 -24.69
C GLY A 577 -38.12 -12.98 -26.07
N CYS A 578 -37.22 -13.96 -26.22
CA CYS A 578 -36.83 -14.52 -27.51
C CYS A 578 -37.92 -15.38 -28.19
N TYR A 579 -39.03 -15.64 -27.51
CA TYR A 579 -40.14 -16.46 -27.99
C TYR A 579 -41.30 -15.63 -28.58
N GLY A 580 -41.03 -14.37 -28.92
CA GLY A 580 -42.00 -13.46 -29.53
C GLY A 580 -42.98 -12.84 -28.53
N MET A 581 -43.98 -12.14 -29.07
CA MET A 581 -45.00 -11.42 -28.31
C MET A 581 -45.81 -12.39 -27.43
N GLY A 582 -46.04 -12.01 -26.17
CA GLY A 582 -47.00 -12.71 -25.32
C GLY A 582 -46.92 -12.30 -23.85
N SER A 583 -47.69 -12.98 -23.01
CA SER A 583 -47.85 -12.66 -21.58
C SER A 583 -47.25 -13.73 -20.63
N GLN A 584 -46.69 -14.81 -21.18
CA GLN A 584 -46.01 -15.84 -20.38
C GLN A 584 -44.75 -15.28 -19.68
N SER A 585 -44.18 -16.03 -18.73
CA SER A 585 -43.01 -15.60 -17.94
C SER A 585 -41.75 -15.38 -18.78
N ASN A 586 -41.64 -16.04 -19.94
CA ASN A 586 -40.52 -15.93 -20.89
C ASN A 586 -40.82 -15.04 -22.11
N GLN A 587 -41.98 -14.39 -22.13
CA GLN A 587 -42.43 -13.52 -23.21
C GLN A 587 -42.59 -12.09 -22.71
N LEU A 588 -42.42 -11.15 -23.62
CA LEU A 588 -42.66 -9.72 -23.42
C LEU A 588 -43.62 -9.23 -24.52
N SER A 589 -44.21 -8.07 -24.31
CA SER A 589 -45.08 -7.39 -25.27
C SER A 589 -44.71 -5.91 -25.31
N SER A 590 -44.00 -5.53 -26.37
CA SER A 590 -43.50 -4.17 -26.62
C SER A 590 -42.80 -3.57 -25.40
N PRO A 591 -41.70 -4.18 -24.89
CA PRO A 591 -40.97 -3.62 -23.76
C PRO A 591 -40.44 -2.23 -24.13
N SER A 592 -40.49 -1.29 -23.18
CA SER A 592 -40.12 0.11 -23.42
C SER A 592 -38.72 0.45 -22.87
N SER A 593 -38.43 0.01 -21.66
CA SER A 593 -37.20 0.32 -20.91
C SER A 593 -36.81 -0.82 -19.96
N PHE A 594 -35.56 -0.83 -19.50
CA PHE A 594 -35.05 -1.77 -18.50
C PHE A 594 -33.94 -1.14 -17.66
N SER A 595 -33.66 -1.72 -16.49
CA SER A 595 -32.55 -1.32 -15.62
C SER A 595 -32.02 -2.51 -14.82
N PHE A 596 -30.80 -2.38 -14.28
CA PHE A 596 -30.15 -3.41 -13.48
C PHE A 596 -30.14 -3.07 -11.99
N ASP A 597 -30.26 -4.08 -11.14
CA ASP A 597 -29.86 -3.96 -9.74
C ASP A 597 -28.35 -4.23 -9.54
N HIS A 598 -27.83 -3.96 -8.35
CA HIS A 598 -26.43 -4.20 -7.99
C HIS A 598 -26.01 -5.68 -8.11
N PHE A 599 -26.97 -6.61 -8.09
CA PHE A 599 -26.72 -8.04 -8.25
C PHE A 599 -26.68 -8.50 -9.72
N GLY A 600 -27.05 -7.62 -10.66
CA GLY A 600 -27.11 -7.88 -12.09
C GLY A 600 -28.46 -8.40 -12.59
N ASN A 601 -29.50 -8.46 -11.74
CA ASN A 601 -30.85 -8.82 -12.19
C ASN A 601 -31.40 -7.72 -13.11
N MET A 602 -32.15 -8.13 -14.12
CA MET A 602 -32.72 -7.21 -15.11
C MET A 602 -34.20 -6.98 -14.81
N TYR A 603 -34.59 -5.72 -14.63
CA TYR A 603 -35.99 -5.30 -14.49
C TYR A 603 -36.45 -4.64 -15.76
N VAL A 604 -37.50 -5.18 -16.39
CA VAL A 604 -38.01 -4.73 -17.69
C VAL A 604 -39.41 -4.17 -17.52
N ALA A 605 -39.64 -2.97 -18.06
CA ALA A 605 -40.97 -2.39 -18.23
C ALA A 605 -41.65 -3.04 -19.45
N ASP A 606 -42.50 -4.03 -19.19
CA ASP A 606 -43.23 -4.81 -20.18
C ASP A 606 -44.55 -4.09 -20.52
N GLN A 607 -44.41 -2.97 -21.26
CA GLN A 607 -45.44 -1.95 -21.47
C GLN A 607 -46.78 -2.55 -21.93
N GLY A 608 -46.78 -3.36 -22.99
CA GLY A 608 -48.00 -3.93 -23.57
C GLY A 608 -48.72 -4.93 -22.67
N ASN A 609 -48.02 -5.51 -21.69
CA ASN A 609 -48.61 -6.36 -20.66
C ASN A 609 -48.92 -5.60 -19.35
N SER A 610 -48.61 -4.30 -19.28
CA SER A 610 -48.79 -3.45 -18.09
C SER A 610 -48.19 -4.06 -16.81
N ARG A 611 -46.92 -4.48 -16.87
CA ARG A 611 -46.20 -5.10 -15.73
C ARG A 611 -44.70 -4.77 -15.75
N ILE A 612 -44.06 -4.98 -14.60
CA ILE A 612 -42.60 -4.98 -14.46
C ILE A 612 -42.14 -6.42 -14.22
N GLN A 613 -41.26 -6.92 -15.10
CA GLN A 613 -40.71 -8.27 -15.04
C GLN A 613 -39.27 -8.24 -14.51
N LYS A 614 -38.96 -9.07 -13.51
CA LYS A 614 -37.60 -9.28 -12.98
C LYS A 614 -37.05 -10.59 -13.54
N PHE A 615 -35.97 -10.49 -14.30
CA PHE A 615 -35.19 -11.63 -14.76
C PHE A 615 -33.96 -11.79 -13.88
N ASN A 616 -33.85 -12.94 -13.23
CA ASN A 616 -32.76 -13.20 -12.29
C ASN A 616 -31.45 -13.49 -13.02
N TYR A 617 -30.35 -12.93 -12.52
CA TYR A 617 -29.01 -13.18 -12.96
C TYR A 617 -28.40 -14.36 -12.18
N PRO A 618 -28.15 -15.52 -12.80
CA PRO A 618 -27.60 -16.66 -12.11
C PRO A 618 -26.13 -16.40 -11.77
N LYS A 619 -25.83 -16.17 -10.49
CA LYS A 619 -24.46 -16.08 -9.93
C LYS A 619 -23.53 -17.24 -10.35
N LYS A 620 -24.10 -18.37 -10.80
CA LYS A 620 -23.40 -19.62 -11.11
C LYS A 620 -22.67 -19.62 -12.47
N TYR A 621 -22.92 -18.65 -13.37
CA TYR A 621 -22.41 -18.69 -14.76
C TYR A 621 -21.30 -17.68 -15.11
N CYS A 622 -20.69 -17.04 -14.11
CA CYS A 622 -19.36 -16.44 -14.28
C CYS A 622 -18.23 -17.49 -14.16
N ALA A 623 -18.53 -18.75 -14.46
CA ALA A 623 -17.55 -19.74 -14.90
C ALA A 623 -17.46 -19.62 -16.43
N ASN A 624 -16.33 -19.07 -16.91
CA ASN A 624 -16.04 -18.81 -18.32
C ASN A 624 -16.43 -19.99 -19.22
N THR A 625 -17.47 -19.82 -20.03
CA THR A 625 -17.71 -20.74 -21.13
C THR A 625 -17.12 -20.19 -22.42
N LEU A 626 -16.35 -21.08 -23.04
CA LEU A 626 -15.60 -21.01 -24.27
C LEU A 626 -16.11 -20.16 -25.45
N SER A 627 -15.56 -19.02 -25.87
CA SER A 627 -15.50 -18.76 -27.31
C SER A 627 -14.40 -19.71 -27.79
N VAL A 628 -14.81 -20.86 -28.33
CA VAL A 628 -13.88 -21.88 -28.80
C VAL A 628 -13.17 -21.32 -30.04
N LEU A 629 -11.92 -20.91 -29.86
CA LEU A 629 -10.93 -20.80 -30.93
C LEU A 629 -9.83 -21.79 -30.58
N GLN A 630 -9.65 -22.78 -31.48
CA GLN A 630 -8.77 -23.93 -31.30
C GLN A 630 -7.31 -23.52 -31.51
N ASN A 631 -6.47 -23.71 -30.50
CA ASN A 631 -5.03 -23.86 -30.70
C ASN A 631 -4.70 -25.34 -30.63
N THR A 632 -4.07 -25.85 -31.68
CA THR A 632 -3.63 -27.24 -31.78
C THR A 632 -2.11 -27.28 -31.61
N TYR A 633 -1.63 -28.03 -30.63
CA TYR A 633 -0.21 -28.38 -30.47
C TYR A 633 -0.04 -29.84 -30.87
N SER A 634 0.87 -30.16 -31.78
CA SER A 634 1.14 -31.54 -32.19
C SER A 634 2.60 -31.89 -31.94
N SER A 635 2.86 -33.06 -31.37
CA SER A 635 4.20 -33.61 -31.15
C SER A 635 4.15 -35.14 -31.21
N SER A 636 5.32 -35.78 -31.17
CA SER A 636 5.46 -37.24 -31.11
C SER A 636 6.20 -37.64 -29.85
N LEU A 637 5.62 -38.55 -29.06
CA LEU A 637 6.31 -39.17 -27.93
C LEU A 637 7.22 -40.28 -28.48
N ALA A 638 8.53 -40.02 -28.51
CA ALA A 638 9.57 -40.90 -29.03
C ALA A 638 10.54 -41.37 -27.92
N LYS A 639 11.40 -42.37 -28.20
CA LYS A 639 12.30 -42.99 -27.20
C LYS A 639 13.29 -42.03 -26.54
N ASP A 640 13.53 -40.89 -27.17
CA ASP A 640 14.39 -39.79 -26.75
C ASP A 640 13.66 -38.74 -25.88
N ASN A 641 12.34 -38.88 -25.68
CA ASN A 641 11.60 -38.05 -24.75
C ASN A 641 11.90 -38.41 -23.27
N GLN A 642 11.61 -37.48 -22.37
CA GLN A 642 11.94 -37.59 -20.94
C GLN A 642 11.13 -38.72 -20.28
N ILE A 643 11.67 -39.36 -19.23
CA ILE A 643 11.03 -40.50 -18.54
C ILE A 643 10.79 -40.15 -17.08
N TYR A 644 9.60 -40.46 -16.55
CA TYR A 644 9.28 -40.27 -15.13
C TYR A 644 8.66 -41.55 -14.53
N TYR A 645 8.81 -41.72 -13.21
CA TYR A 645 8.39 -42.93 -12.49
C TYR A 645 7.03 -42.71 -11.83
N ARG A 646 6.05 -43.57 -12.13
CA ARG A 646 4.79 -43.65 -11.40
C ARG A 646 4.94 -44.75 -10.36
N GLU A 647 4.91 -44.38 -9.08
CA GLU A 647 4.92 -45.25 -7.88
C GLU A 647 5.54 -46.64 -8.07
N CYS A 648 6.83 -46.82 -7.76
CA CYS A 648 7.57 -48.08 -7.54
C CYS A 648 7.33 -49.33 -8.42
N ASP A 649 6.45 -49.31 -9.42
CA ASP A 649 6.05 -50.40 -10.29
C ASP A 649 6.55 -50.12 -11.71
N LYS A 650 7.84 -50.45 -11.91
CA LYS A 650 8.53 -50.84 -13.14
C LYS A 650 7.91 -50.53 -14.53
N GLN A 651 7.43 -49.32 -14.79
CA GLN A 651 7.23 -48.85 -16.17
C GLN A 651 7.75 -47.43 -16.36
N ASN A 652 8.76 -47.32 -17.22
CA ASN A 652 9.30 -46.05 -17.71
C ASN A 652 8.29 -45.44 -18.68
N LEU A 653 7.49 -44.48 -18.23
CA LEU A 653 6.56 -43.75 -19.09
C LEU A 653 7.26 -42.56 -19.72
N TYR A 654 7.15 -42.45 -21.05
CA TYR A 654 7.64 -41.28 -21.77
C TYR A 654 6.72 -40.11 -21.54
N TYR A 655 7.29 -38.93 -21.28
CA TYR A 655 6.55 -37.70 -21.13
C TYR A 655 7.16 -36.54 -21.91
N GLU A 656 6.30 -35.58 -22.23
CA GLU A 656 6.69 -34.29 -22.79
C GLU A 656 6.17 -33.16 -21.93
N SER A 657 7.04 -32.21 -21.58
CA SER A 657 6.67 -30.99 -20.85
C SER A 657 6.42 -29.83 -21.81
N ILE A 658 5.28 -29.18 -21.66
CA ILE A 658 4.79 -28.11 -22.52
C ILE A 658 4.50 -26.91 -21.62
N GLN A 659 5.15 -25.77 -21.87
CA GLN A 659 4.86 -24.55 -21.15
C GLN A 659 3.54 -23.96 -21.62
N VAL A 660 2.66 -23.65 -20.67
CA VAL A 660 1.32 -23.11 -20.89
C VAL A 660 1.34 -21.64 -20.49
N LYS A 661 1.49 -20.73 -21.48
CA LYS A 661 1.50 -19.28 -21.26
C LYS A 661 0.10 -18.71 -21.41
N VAL A 662 -0.47 -18.26 -20.30
CA VAL A 662 -1.84 -17.77 -20.19
C VAL A 662 -1.86 -16.26 -20.39
N LYS A 663 -2.55 -15.79 -21.43
CA LYS A 663 -2.69 -14.35 -21.71
C LYS A 663 -3.88 -13.71 -21.01
N GLU A 664 -4.88 -14.51 -20.64
CA GLU A 664 -6.11 -14.04 -20.00
C GLU A 664 -6.55 -15.05 -18.94
N THR A 665 -6.92 -14.58 -17.74
CA THR A 665 -7.35 -15.49 -16.66
C THR A 665 -8.67 -16.14 -17.06
N GLY A 666 -8.72 -17.47 -17.13
CA GLY A 666 -9.90 -18.16 -17.61
C GLY A 666 -9.96 -19.65 -17.31
N PHE A 667 -11.11 -20.26 -17.59
CA PHE A 667 -11.20 -21.73 -17.66
C PHE A 667 -10.68 -22.17 -19.02
N TYR A 668 -9.96 -23.28 -19.12
CA TYR A 668 -9.39 -23.83 -20.34
C TYR A 668 -9.68 -25.34 -20.36
N THR A 669 -10.12 -25.85 -21.51
CA THR A 669 -10.28 -27.29 -21.75
C THR A 669 -9.17 -27.78 -22.68
N PHE A 670 -8.37 -28.75 -22.26
CA PHE A 670 -7.38 -29.43 -23.09
C PHE A 670 -7.94 -30.78 -23.51
N ARG A 671 -7.95 -31.08 -24.81
CA ARG A 671 -8.34 -32.38 -25.37
C ARG A 671 -7.17 -32.96 -26.13
N SER A 672 -6.83 -34.22 -25.89
CA SER A 672 -5.89 -34.92 -26.74
C SER A 672 -6.60 -35.65 -27.89
N SER A 673 -5.91 -35.74 -29.02
CA SER A 673 -6.24 -36.64 -30.13
C SER A 673 -4.95 -37.17 -30.75
N GLY A 674 -4.86 -38.46 -31.03
CA GLY A 674 -3.62 -39.05 -31.53
C GLY A 674 -3.71 -40.55 -31.78
N THR A 675 -2.58 -41.16 -32.09
CA THR A 675 -2.46 -42.61 -32.34
C THR A 675 -2.04 -43.40 -31.10
N ILE A 676 -1.84 -42.73 -29.97
CA ILE A 676 -1.40 -43.30 -28.69
C ILE A 676 -2.40 -42.99 -27.58
N ASP A 677 -2.53 -43.90 -26.61
CA ASP A 677 -3.17 -43.60 -25.33
C ASP A 677 -2.31 -42.58 -24.60
N SER A 678 -2.87 -41.39 -24.40
CA SER A 678 -2.19 -40.31 -23.71
C SER A 678 -2.95 -39.90 -22.46
N TYR A 679 -2.20 -39.56 -21.42
CA TYR A 679 -2.68 -38.94 -20.19
C TYR A 679 -2.09 -37.54 -20.07
N GLY A 680 -2.91 -36.60 -19.63
CA GLY A 680 -2.51 -35.21 -19.42
C GLY A 680 -2.48 -34.86 -17.94
N SER A 681 -1.54 -34.03 -17.52
CA SER A 681 -1.53 -33.41 -16.19
C SER A 681 -1.05 -31.96 -16.28
N ILE A 682 -1.64 -31.07 -15.49
CA ILE A 682 -1.28 -29.64 -15.47
C ILE A 682 -0.78 -29.26 -14.08
N TYR A 683 0.37 -28.60 -14.07
CA TYR A 683 1.10 -28.20 -12.88
C TYR A 683 1.21 -26.68 -12.80
N LYS A 684 1.11 -26.12 -11.58
CA LYS A 684 1.40 -24.71 -11.32
C LYS A 684 2.92 -24.51 -11.24
N ASN A 685 3.43 -23.47 -11.86
CA ASN A 685 4.84 -23.08 -11.92
C ASN A 685 5.77 -24.07 -12.66
N LYS A 686 5.92 -25.30 -12.18
CA LYS A 686 6.84 -26.32 -12.71
C LYS A 686 6.28 -27.73 -12.57
N PHE A 687 6.71 -28.64 -13.44
CA PHE A 687 6.48 -30.09 -13.27
C PHE A 687 7.71 -30.74 -12.63
N ASN A 688 7.49 -31.51 -11.56
CA ASN A 688 8.53 -32.35 -10.96
C ASN A 688 8.28 -33.82 -11.34
N PRO A 689 9.10 -34.42 -12.23
CA PRO A 689 8.93 -35.82 -12.64
C PRO A 689 9.20 -36.85 -11.52
N LEU A 690 9.79 -36.44 -10.39
CA LEU A 690 10.04 -37.34 -9.26
C LEU A 690 8.96 -37.27 -8.17
N ASP A 691 8.16 -36.21 -8.15
CA ASP A 691 6.94 -36.12 -7.34
C ASP A 691 5.81 -35.54 -8.23
N PRO A 692 5.13 -36.41 -8.99
CA PRO A 692 4.04 -36.00 -9.88
C PRO A 692 2.82 -35.44 -9.14
N SER A 693 2.81 -35.43 -7.80
CA SER A 693 1.77 -34.78 -7.01
C SER A 693 2.10 -33.32 -6.68
N GLU A 694 3.39 -32.94 -6.72
CA GLU A 694 3.86 -31.61 -6.36
C GLU A 694 3.41 -30.58 -7.40
N ASN A 695 2.74 -29.51 -6.95
CA ASN A 695 2.16 -28.47 -7.80
C ASN A 695 1.11 -28.97 -8.81
N LEU A 696 0.68 -30.24 -8.71
CA LEU A 696 -0.37 -30.79 -9.56
C LEU A 696 -1.67 -30.03 -9.29
N LEU A 697 -2.20 -29.39 -10.33
CA LEU A 697 -3.48 -28.69 -10.25
C LEU A 697 -4.62 -29.59 -10.69
N LYS A 698 -4.38 -30.39 -11.72
CA LYS A 698 -5.37 -31.27 -12.31
C LYS A 698 -4.68 -32.38 -13.10
N THR A 699 -5.10 -33.61 -12.89
CA THR A 699 -4.81 -34.77 -13.73
C THR A 699 -6.12 -35.27 -14.35
N ASP A 700 -6.02 -36.12 -15.37
CA ASP A 700 -7.18 -36.63 -16.09
C ASP A 700 -8.04 -37.51 -15.16
N ASP A 701 -9.33 -37.20 -15.05
CA ASP A 701 -10.28 -37.97 -14.24
C ASP A 701 -10.88 -39.05 -15.15
N ASP A 702 -10.36 -40.28 -15.06
CA ASP A 702 -10.61 -41.60 -15.70
C ASP A 702 -12.06 -41.95 -16.17
N SER A 703 -12.81 -41.02 -16.73
CA SER A 703 -14.28 -41.09 -16.89
C SER A 703 -14.78 -41.02 -18.33
N SER A 704 -13.88 -41.06 -19.32
CA SER A 704 -14.24 -41.09 -20.75
C SER A 704 -13.89 -42.43 -21.38
N PRO A 705 -14.79 -43.08 -22.15
CA PRO A 705 -14.55 -44.39 -22.78
C PRO A 705 -13.68 -44.31 -24.05
N VAL A 706 -12.88 -43.26 -24.19
CA VAL A 706 -12.03 -43.01 -25.35
C VAL A 706 -10.61 -42.81 -24.84
N ASP A 707 -9.67 -43.53 -25.45
CA ASP A 707 -8.21 -43.62 -25.31
C ASP A 707 -7.44 -42.28 -25.39
N GLN A 708 -8.02 -41.18 -24.91
CA GLN A 708 -7.56 -39.79 -24.99
C GLN A 708 -8.06 -38.96 -23.79
N PHE A 709 -7.22 -38.06 -23.28
CA PHE A 709 -7.52 -37.28 -22.08
C PHE A 709 -8.30 -36.00 -22.36
N LYS A 710 -9.11 -35.57 -21.39
CA LYS A 710 -9.78 -34.27 -21.39
C LYS A 710 -9.66 -33.58 -20.03
N LEU A 711 -8.95 -32.46 -19.99
CA LEU A 711 -8.72 -31.68 -18.77
C LEU A 711 -9.45 -30.34 -18.81
N ASP A 712 -10.31 -30.09 -17.82
CA ASP A 712 -10.96 -28.79 -17.58
C ASP A 712 -10.32 -28.10 -16.36
N ILE A 713 -9.64 -26.96 -16.55
CA ILE A 713 -8.91 -26.25 -15.47
C ILE A 713 -9.04 -24.73 -15.58
N ARG A 714 -9.05 -24.00 -14.44
CA ARG A 714 -8.93 -22.54 -14.41
C ARG A 714 -7.47 -22.11 -14.27
N LEU A 715 -7.00 -21.28 -15.20
CA LEU A 715 -5.64 -20.75 -15.25
C LEU A 715 -5.66 -19.21 -15.18
N ASP A 716 -4.69 -18.61 -14.49
CA ASP A 716 -4.59 -17.17 -14.23
C ASP A 716 -3.47 -16.51 -15.08
N VAL A 717 -3.61 -15.22 -15.45
CA VAL A 717 -2.53 -14.42 -16.07
C VAL A 717 -1.37 -14.27 -15.08
N ASP A 718 -0.16 -14.05 -15.60
CA ASP A 718 1.07 -13.86 -14.84
C ASP A 718 1.48 -15.07 -13.97
N THR A 719 0.84 -16.22 -14.17
CA THR A 719 1.20 -17.50 -13.55
C THR A 719 1.78 -18.44 -14.61
N ILE A 720 2.91 -19.06 -14.30
CA ILE A 720 3.53 -20.07 -15.19
C ILE A 720 2.81 -21.40 -14.95
N TYR A 721 2.45 -22.11 -16.01
CA TYR A 721 1.92 -23.47 -15.92
C TYR A 721 2.72 -24.41 -16.82
N VAL A 722 2.84 -25.67 -16.40
CA VAL A 722 3.48 -26.72 -17.19
C VAL A 722 2.47 -27.85 -17.39
N MET A 723 2.21 -28.21 -18.64
CA MET A 723 1.41 -29.36 -19.01
C MET A 723 2.33 -30.52 -19.36
N VAL A 724 2.00 -31.69 -18.86
CA VAL A 724 2.75 -32.92 -19.08
C VAL A 724 1.83 -33.91 -19.79
N VAL A 725 2.28 -34.42 -20.93
CA VAL A 725 1.60 -35.49 -21.67
C VAL A 725 2.41 -36.75 -21.56
N THR A 726 1.77 -37.86 -21.16
CA THR A 726 2.42 -39.14 -20.86
C THR A 726 1.68 -40.29 -21.54
N THR A 727 2.37 -41.40 -21.83
CA THR A 727 1.72 -42.60 -22.40
C THR A 727 1.03 -43.46 -21.34
N SER A 728 0.14 -44.37 -21.73
CA SER A 728 -0.47 -45.37 -20.84
C SER A 728 0.46 -46.54 -20.51
N ASP A 729 1.36 -46.90 -21.43
CA ASP A 729 2.38 -47.94 -21.29
C ASP A 729 3.72 -47.44 -21.87
N SER A 730 4.80 -47.92 -21.29
CA SER A 730 6.20 -47.78 -21.71
C SER A 730 6.53 -48.22 -23.15
N LYS A 731 5.61 -48.94 -23.83
CA LYS A 731 5.80 -49.44 -25.21
C LYS A 731 5.09 -48.62 -26.28
N GLN A 732 4.16 -47.73 -25.90
CA GLN A 732 3.42 -46.93 -26.87
C GLN A 732 4.24 -45.70 -27.28
N ILE A 733 4.46 -45.54 -28.58
CA ILE A 733 5.22 -44.44 -29.21
C ILE A 733 4.40 -44.00 -30.40
N GLY A 734 4.17 -42.70 -30.56
CA GLY A 734 3.36 -42.19 -31.65
C GLY A 734 3.01 -40.72 -31.48
N GLU A 735 2.17 -40.23 -32.38
CA GLU A 735 1.82 -38.82 -32.48
C GLU A 735 0.61 -38.49 -31.61
N PHE A 736 0.68 -37.36 -30.93
CA PHE A 736 -0.44 -36.78 -30.21
C PHE A 736 -0.58 -35.31 -30.58
N SER A 737 -1.82 -34.84 -30.53
CA SER A 737 -2.18 -33.45 -30.68
C SER A 737 -3.04 -33.03 -29.51
N ILE A 738 -2.81 -31.83 -28.99
CA ILE A 738 -3.59 -31.21 -27.93
C ILE A 738 -4.34 -30.06 -28.54
N GLU A 739 -5.66 -30.15 -28.50
CA GLU A 739 -6.58 -29.08 -28.83
C GLU A 739 -6.97 -28.35 -27.53
N VAL A 740 -6.74 -27.03 -27.48
CA VAL A 740 -7.13 -26.21 -26.32
C VAL A 740 -8.30 -25.31 -26.65
N LEU A 741 -9.32 -25.35 -25.79
CA LEU A 741 -10.53 -24.53 -25.83
C LEU A 741 -10.46 -23.51 -24.69
N GLY A 742 -10.27 -22.22 -25.02
CA GLY A 742 -9.72 -21.21 -24.10
C GLY A 742 -10.08 -19.77 -24.42
N LYS A 743 -10.04 -18.83 -23.44
CA LYS A 743 -10.30 -17.38 -23.69
C LYS A 743 -9.03 -16.82 -24.29
N ASN A 744 -9.10 -16.41 -25.56
CA ASN A 744 -7.97 -15.88 -26.34
C ASN A 744 -6.72 -16.79 -26.35
N LYS A 745 -5.74 -16.45 -27.19
CA LYS A 745 -4.52 -17.24 -27.44
C LYS A 745 -3.76 -17.59 -26.15
N LEU A 746 -3.86 -18.84 -25.70
CA LEU A 746 -2.83 -19.53 -24.91
C LEU A 746 -1.67 -19.90 -25.83
N ILE A 747 -0.42 -19.68 -25.43
CA ILE A 747 0.74 -20.18 -26.18
C ILE A 747 1.23 -21.47 -25.53
N LEU A 748 1.31 -22.54 -26.32
CA LEU A 748 1.96 -23.81 -25.94
C LEU A 748 3.36 -23.83 -26.56
N GLU A 749 4.39 -23.86 -25.73
CA GLU A 749 5.79 -23.95 -26.15
C GLU A 749 6.41 -25.24 -25.62
N ARG A 750 7.07 -26.01 -26.48
CA ARG A 750 7.84 -27.19 -26.05
C ARG A 750 8.98 -26.74 -25.14
N LEU A 751 9.04 -27.26 -23.93
CA LEU A 751 10.19 -27.05 -23.05
C LEU A 751 11.31 -28.01 -23.48
N SER A 752 12.14 -27.56 -24.41
CA SER A 752 13.37 -28.25 -24.79
C SER A 752 14.46 -27.93 -23.77
N THR A 753 14.75 -28.82 -22.82
CA THR A 753 16.03 -28.80 -22.12
C THR A 753 16.90 -29.98 -22.60
N PRO A 754 18.10 -29.71 -23.14
CA PRO A 754 19.02 -30.74 -23.58
C PRO A 754 19.61 -31.46 -22.37
N ILE A 755 19.69 -32.78 -22.45
CA ILE A 755 20.55 -33.58 -21.57
C ILE A 755 21.99 -33.29 -21.95
N ASN A 756 22.71 -32.53 -21.13
CA ASN A 756 24.16 -32.55 -21.08
C ASN A 756 24.59 -32.37 -19.61
N ILE A 757 25.36 -33.33 -19.10
CA ILE A 757 25.86 -33.36 -17.73
C ILE A 757 26.96 -32.29 -17.60
N GLN A 758 26.78 -31.30 -16.71
CA GLN A 758 27.69 -30.14 -16.66
C GLN A 758 28.75 -30.22 -15.54
N LEU A 759 28.54 -31.00 -14.48
CA LEU A 759 29.50 -31.09 -13.37
C LEU A 759 29.53 -32.51 -12.76
N ARG A 760 30.75 -33.01 -12.49
CA ARG A 760 31.00 -34.21 -11.68
C ARG A 760 31.92 -33.85 -10.51
N TYR A 761 31.50 -34.15 -9.30
CA TYR A 761 32.29 -34.11 -8.07
C TYR A 761 32.55 -35.53 -7.58
N SER A 762 33.71 -35.83 -7.01
CA SER A 762 34.00 -37.17 -6.47
C SER A 762 34.89 -37.05 -5.24
N SER A 763 34.52 -37.77 -4.18
CA SER A 763 35.22 -37.78 -2.89
C SER A 763 35.11 -39.16 -2.24
N LYS A 764 35.65 -39.31 -1.03
CA LYS A 764 35.65 -40.53 -0.22
C LYS A 764 35.28 -40.18 1.21
N LEU A 765 34.24 -40.83 1.75
CA LEU A 765 33.98 -40.83 3.19
C LEU A 765 35.03 -41.70 3.88
N THR A 766 35.72 -41.17 4.89
CA THR A 766 36.72 -41.82 5.76
C THR A 766 36.33 -41.69 7.25
N GLU A 767 37.04 -42.38 8.15
CA GLU A 767 36.81 -42.28 9.61
C GLU A 767 37.05 -40.86 10.16
N ASP A 768 37.81 -40.03 9.45
CA ASP A 768 38.11 -38.64 9.82
C ASP A 768 36.96 -37.65 9.48
N ASN A 769 35.95 -38.10 8.72
CA ASN A 769 34.80 -37.28 8.39
C ASN A 769 33.92 -37.04 9.64
N PRO A 770 33.37 -35.82 9.82
CA PRO A 770 32.53 -35.49 10.96
C PRO A 770 31.28 -36.39 11.01
N THR A 771 30.74 -36.58 12.21
CA THR A 771 29.58 -37.45 12.43
C THR A 771 28.36 -36.70 12.96
N TYR A 772 27.16 -37.22 12.68
CA TYR A 772 25.91 -36.64 13.18
C TYR A 772 24.91 -37.71 13.64
N TYR A 773 23.95 -37.31 14.47
CA TYR A 773 22.88 -38.18 14.96
C TYR A 773 21.63 -38.01 14.10
N ARG A 774 21.17 -39.09 13.45
CA ARG A 774 19.97 -39.09 12.60
C ARG A 774 18.68 -39.16 13.44
N ASP A 775 18.68 -40.04 14.44
CA ASP A 775 17.63 -40.19 15.46
C ASP A 775 18.31 -40.51 16.79
N CYS A 776 17.78 -40.01 17.92
CA CYS A 776 18.39 -40.09 19.25
C CYS A 776 18.65 -41.51 19.83
N GLN A 777 18.69 -42.56 19.00
CA GLN A 777 18.87 -43.97 19.38
C GLN A 777 19.87 -44.77 18.50
N VAL A 778 20.58 -44.18 17.52
CA VAL A 778 21.43 -44.92 16.54
C VAL A 778 22.88 -44.37 16.51
N PRO A 779 23.94 -45.16 16.14
CA PRO A 779 25.32 -44.68 16.18
C PRO A 779 25.61 -43.60 15.11
N GLN A 780 26.66 -42.83 15.38
CA GLN A 780 27.14 -41.66 14.63
C GLN A 780 27.49 -41.96 13.15
N CYS A 781 26.73 -41.44 12.19
CA CYS A 781 26.99 -41.58 10.75
C CYS A 781 27.99 -40.53 10.25
N HIS A 782 29.00 -40.94 9.48
CA HIS A 782 29.97 -40.04 8.85
C HIS A 782 29.34 -39.25 7.69
N TYR A 783 29.69 -37.97 7.55
CA TYR A 783 29.17 -37.12 6.48
C TYR A 783 30.22 -36.16 5.89
N GLU A 784 29.95 -35.68 4.67
CA GLU A 784 30.71 -34.62 4.01
C GLU A 784 29.76 -33.50 3.55
N THR A 785 30.15 -32.24 3.79
CA THR A 785 29.39 -31.04 3.44
C THR A 785 29.99 -30.32 2.24
N LEU A 786 29.16 -30.05 1.23
CA LEU A 786 29.51 -29.39 -0.02
C LEU A 786 28.62 -28.16 -0.21
N GLN A 787 29.20 -26.98 -0.44
CA GLN A 787 28.43 -25.79 -0.80
C GLN A 787 28.15 -25.77 -2.30
N ILE A 788 26.88 -25.57 -2.67
CA ILE A 788 26.42 -25.43 -4.06
C ILE A 788 26.43 -23.95 -4.42
N HIS A 789 27.18 -23.59 -5.46
CA HIS A 789 27.20 -22.24 -6.02
C HIS A 789 26.42 -22.19 -7.33
N VAL A 790 25.41 -21.33 -7.36
CA VAL A 790 24.40 -21.25 -8.42
C VAL A 790 24.49 -19.88 -9.08
N ASN A 791 24.74 -19.88 -10.39
CA ASN A 791 24.92 -18.65 -11.18
C ASN A 791 23.63 -18.20 -11.88
N ILE A 792 22.66 -19.10 -12.07
CA ILE A 792 21.36 -18.80 -12.66
C ILE A 792 20.29 -19.52 -11.84
N THR A 793 19.21 -18.81 -11.50
CA THR A 793 18.09 -19.42 -10.79
C THR A 793 17.41 -20.44 -11.70
N GLY A 794 17.19 -21.65 -11.21
CA GLY A 794 16.42 -22.67 -11.93
C GLY A 794 16.53 -24.07 -11.36
N LEU A 795 15.98 -25.05 -12.07
CA LEU A 795 15.87 -26.43 -11.62
C LEU A 795 17.20 -27.18 -11.84
N TYR A 796 17.76 -27.72 -10.75
CA TYR A 796 18.97 -28.54 -10.78
C TYR A 796 18.67 -29.97 -10.33
N VAL A 797 19.26 -30.93 -11.05
CA VAL A 797 19.20 -32.36 -10.76
C VAL A 797 20.57 -32.81 -10.30
N LEU A 798 20.67 -33.28 -9.07
CA LEU A 798 21.87 -33.87 -8.47
C LEU A 798 21.64 -35.36 -8.29
N TRP A 799 22.57 -36.21 -8.71
CA TRP A 799 22.49 -37.64 -8.39
C TRP A 799 23.86 -38.20 -8.11
N SER A 800 23.88 -39.35 -7.45
CA SER A 800 25.12 -39.99 -7.07
C SER A 800 25.32 -41.30 -7.80
N GLU A 801 26.51 -41.58 -8.32
CA GLU A 801 26.89 -42.92 -8.79
C GLU A 801 28.03 -43.45 -7.90
N ASN A 802 27.68 -44.34 -6.98
CA ASN A 802 28.59 -44.75 -5.92
C ASN A 802 28.63 -46.27 -5.76
N ASN A 803 29.71 -46.75 -5.16
CA ASN A 803 29.85 -48.14 -4.74
C ASN A 803 29.39 -48.39 -3.29
N ILE A 804 28.87 -47.35 -2.62
CA ILE A 804 28.36 -47.35 -1.25
C ILE A 804 26.92 -46.82 -1.22
N ASP A 805 26.12 -47.24 -0.23
CA ASP A 805 24.77 -46.72 0.02
C ASP A 805 24.84 -45.28 0.54
N ALA A 806 25.07 -44.34 -0.37
CA ALA A 806 25.13 -42.93 -0.06
C ALA A 806 23.75 -42.27 -0.13
N TYR A 807 23.56 -41.32 0.77
CA TYR A 807 22.36 -40.50 0.94
C TYR A 807 22.75 -39.03 0.84
N GLY A 808 21.90 -38.24 0.20
CA GLY A 808 22.14 -36.82 0.00
C GLY A 808 21.02 -35.98 0.61
N TYR A 809 21.40 -34.91 1.30
CA TYR A 809 20.49 -33.97 1.95
C TYR A 809 20.86 -32.55 1.55
N ILE A 810 19.92 -31.74 1.06
CA ILE A 810 20.17 -30.35 0.69
C ILE A 810 19.54 -29.40 1.71
N TYR A 811 20.34 -28.46 2.19
CA TYR A 811 19.96 -27.46 3.19
C TYR A 811 20.04 -26.05 2.59
N GLN A 812 19.10 -25.18 2.97
CA GLN A 812 19.19 -23.74 2.71
C GLN A 812 20.03 -23.08 3.79
N ASN A 813 20.92 -22.16 3.41
CA ASN A 813 21.81 -21.39 4.27
C ASN A 813 22.90 -22.19 4.99
N ASP A 814 22.55 -23.14 5.87
CA ASP A 814 23.52 -23.92 6.66
C ASP A 814 22.99 -25.30 7.12
N PHE A 815 23.91 -26.25 7.33
CA PHE A 815 23.62 -27.58 7.88
C PHE A 815 24.02 -27.67 9.36
N ASN A 816 23.06 -27.98 10.23
CA ASN A 816 23.31 -28.20 11.65
C ASN A 816 23.30 -29.70 12.00
N PRO A 817 24.47 -30.33 12.29
CA PRO A 817 24.54 -31.76 12.61
C PRO A 817 23.83 -32.14 13.92
N LEU A 818 23.52 -31.17 14.79
CA LEU A 818 22.73 -31.41 16.02
C LEU A 818 21.21 -31.39 15.78
N LYS A 819 20.76 -30.87 14.61
CA LYS A 819 19.37 -30.86 14.17
C LYS A 819 19.31 -31.00 12.64
N PRO A 820 19.51 -32.21 12.10
CA PRO A 820 19.56 -32.46 10.67
C PRO A 820 18.23 -32.23 9.94
N SER A 821 17.14 -31.92 10.63
CA SER A 821 15.88 -31.49 10.01
C SER A 821 15.77 -29.96 9.83
N GLU A 822 16.66 -29.16 10.44
CA GLU A 822 16.60 -27.70 10.39
C GLU A 822 17.23 -27.19 9.09
N ASN A 823 16.51 -26.32 8.38
CA ASN A 823 16.84 -25.83 7.03
C ASN A 823 16.95 -26.92 5.94
N LEU A 824 16.58 -28.17 6.24
CA LEU A 824 16.51 -29.24 5.28
C LEU A 824 15.43 -28.89 4.24
N LEU A 825 15.86 -28.64 3.01
CA LEU A 825 14.97 -28.37 1.89
C LEU A 825 14.50 -29.66 1.25
N LEU A 826 15.42 -30.61 1.11
CA LEU A 826 15.16 -31.85 0.41
C LEU A 826 16.02 -32.96 1.01
N SER A 827 15.37 -34.05 1.39
CA SER A 827 15.99 -35.33 1.72
C SER A 827 15.48 -36.36 0.73
N HIS A 828 16.37 -37.22 0.22
CA HIS A 828 15.94 -38.42 -0.49
C HIS A 828 16.55 -39.62 0.22
N ASP A 829 15.69 -40.36 0.92
CA ASP A 829 16.01 -41.67 1.45
C ASP A 829 15.78 -42.66 0.30
N GLY A 830 16.84 -43.32 -0.17
CA GLY A 830 16.86 -44.15 -1.38
C GLY A 830 15.95 -45.38 -1.32
N GLU A 831 14.63 -45.18 -1.36
CA GLU A 831 13.61 -46.24 -1.29
C GLU A 831 13.44 -47.04 -2.60
N CYS A 832 14.34 -46.88 -3.56
CA CYS A 832 14.28 -47.56 -4.86
C CYS A 832 15.47 -48.50 -5.12
N ASN A 833 15.93 -49.31 -4.15
CA ASN A 833 16.90 -50.44 -4.30
C ASN A 833 18.24 -50.21 -5.04
N ASP A 834 18.47 -49.06 -5.65
CA ASP A 834 19.70 -48.64 -6.26
C ASP A 834 20.42 -47.79 -5.20
N ARG A 835 21.64 -48.18 -4.85
CA ARG A 835 22.50 -47.65 -3.76
C ARG A 835 22.93 -46.18 -3.94
N GLN A 836 22.04 -45.33 -4.43
CA GLN A 836 22.30 -44.05 -5.06
C GLN A 836 21.15 -43.09 -4.75
N PHE A 837 21.48 -41.83 -4.43
CA PHE A 837 20.47 -40.79 -4.24
C PHE A 837 20.32 -39.93 -5.51
N LYS A 838 19.11 -39.42 -5.74
CA LYS A 838 18.82 -38.41 -6.75
C LYS A 838 17.94 -37.32 -6.14
N LEU A 839 18.42 -36.09 -6.20
CA LEU A 839 17.81 -34.89 -5.61
C LEU A 839 17.52 -33.90 -6.73
N ILE A 840 16.28 -33.40 -6.79
CA ILE A 840 15.89 -32.37 -7.74
C ILE A 840 15.39 -31.17 -6.97
N ILE A 841 16.02 -30.01 -7.17
CA ILE A 841 15.73 -28.81 -6.40
C ILE A 841 15.87 -27.56 -7.25
N ASP A 842 14.97 -26.59 -7.06
CA ASP A 842 15.15 -25.25 -7.62
C ASP A 842 16.14 -24.48 -6.75
N LEU A 843 17.22 -24.02 -7.36
CA LEU A 843 18.21 -23.23 -6.68
C LEU A 843 18.19 -21.79 -7.20
N GLU A 844 18.26 -20.82 -6.30
CA GLU A 844 18.24 -19.39 -6.59
C GLU A 844 19.63 -18.75 -6.55
N ILE A 845 19.85 -17.72 -7.38
CA ILE A 845 21.04 -16.86 -7.27
C ILE A 845 21.06 -16.12 -5.93
N ASN A 846 22.25 -15.90 -5.38
CA ASN A 846 22.49 -15.24 -4.08
C ASN A 846 21.95 -15.99 -2.85
N THR A 847 21.42 -17.19 -3.01
CA THR A 847 21.04 -18.07 -1.90
C THR A 847 22.12 -19.12 -1.68
N ARG A 848 22.49 -19.35 -0.41
CA ARG A 848 23.51 -20.33 -0.05
C ARG A 848 22.86 -21.70 0.13
N TYR A 849 23.36 -22.73 -0.53
CA TYR A 849 22.86 -24.10 -0.38
C TYR A 849 23.99 -25.05 0.01
N ILE A 850 23.72 -25.97 0.95
CA ILE A 850 24.67 -26.97 1.45
C ILE A 850 24.12 -28.37 1.14
N LEU A 851 24.87 -29.16 0.40
CA LEU A 851 24.64 -30.59 0.17
C LEU A 851 25.45 -31.41 1.18
N VAL A 852 24.78 -32.26 1.95
CA VAL A 852 25.39 -33.21 2.88
C VAL A 852 25.28 -34.61 2.28
N VAL A 853 26.41 -35.30 2.15
CA VAL A 853 26.46 -36.70 1.73
C VAL A 853 26.86 -37.60 2.89
N THR A 854 26.12 -38.68 3.12
CA THR A 854 26.31 -39.60 4.27
C THR A 854 25.83 -41.02 3.95
N THR A 855 25.94 -41.97 4.88
CA THR A 855 25.52 -43.37 4.74
C THR A 855 24.58 -43.78 5.87
N HIS A 856 23.77 -44.82 5.62
CA HIS A 856 22.84 -45.35 6.64
C HIS A 856 23.56 -46.20 7.71
N ASP A 857 24.57 -46.97 7.32
CA ASP A 857 25.40 -47.72 8.27
C ASP A 857 26.66 -46.90 8.63
N PRO A 858 26.86 -46.55 9.91
CA PRO A 858 28.00 -45.78 10.38
C PRO A 858 29.37 -46.42 10.11
N LYS A 859 29.43 -47.73 9.78
CA LYS A 859 30.66 -48.43 9.37
C LYS A 859 30.95 -48.37 7.87
N THR A 860 30.01 -47.86 7.06
CA THR A 860 30.15 -47.84 5.60
C THR A 860 30.98 -46.64 5.16
N ILE A 861 32.17 -46.94 4.64
CA ILE A 861 33.21 -46.00 4.23
C ILE A 861 33.58 -46.32 2.78
N GLY A 862 33.66 -45.32 1.90
CA GLY A 862 33.96 -45.58 0.48
C GLY A 862 33.81 -44.36 -0.42
N ASN A 863 34.07 -44.58 -1.71
CA ASN A 863 34.08 -43.51 -2.72
C ASN A 863 32.66 -43.21 -3.20
N PHE A 864 32.38 -41.93 -3.42
CA PHE A 864 31.14 -41.46 -4.03
C PHE A 864 31.42 -40.42 -5.12
N SER A 865 30.63 -40.44 -6.20
CA SER A 865 30.61 -39.44 -7.26
C SER A 865 29.23 -38.78 -7.29
N ILE A 866 29.18 -37.44 -7.33
CA ILE A 866 27.96 -36.65 -7.49
C ILE A 866 27.99 -35.99 -8.86
N PHE A 867 26.88 -36.06 -9.57
CA PHE A 867 26.67 -35.40 -10.84
C PHE A 867 25.60 -34.33 -10.69
N ILE A 868 25.76 -33.21 -11.38
CA ILE A 868 24.78 -32.12 -11.41
C ILE A 868 24.45 -31.74 -12.86
N SER A 869 23.15 -31.55 -13.13
CA SER A 869 22.62 -30.98 -14.36
C SER A 869 21.64 -29.84 -14.06
N GLY A 870 21.66 -28.76 -14.84
CA GLY A 870 20.71 -27.65 -14.73
C GLY A 870 21.14 -26.41 -15.54
N PRO A 871 20.45 -25.27 -15.40
CA PRO A 871 20.68 -24.08 -16.20
C PRO A 871 22.01 -23.40 -15.85
N ASN A 872 23.05 -23.68 -16.64
CA ASN A 872 24.35 -22.97 -16.71
C ASN A 872 25.25 -23.05 -15.45
N ASN A 873 26.52 -23.47 -15.65
CA ASN A 873 27.66 -23.44 -14.72
C ASN A 873 27.33 -23.39 -13.21
N VAL A 874 27.09 -24.56 -12.61
CA VAL A 874 27.07 -24.77 -11.14
C VAL A 874 28.40 -25.34 -10.69
N SER A 875 28.83 -24.99 -9.47
CA SER A 875 30.00 -25.61 -8.84
C SER A 875 29.70 -26.11 -7.44
N LEU A 876 30.38 -27.21 -7.07
CA LEU A 876 30.41 -27.76 -5.71
C LEU A 876 31.79 -27.50 -5.11
N SER A 877 31.83 -26.95 -3.90
CA SER A 877 33.07 -26.79 -3.14
C SER A 877 32.91 -27.39 -1.74
N PRO A 878 33.91 -28.12 -1.22
CA PRO A 878 33.91 -28.55 0.18
C PRO A 878 33.72 -27.36 1.11
N PHE A 879 32.82 -27.49 2.08
CA PHE A 879 32.53 -26.45 3.05
C PHE A 879 32.62 -27.05 4.46
N SER A 880 33.45 -26.49 5.33
CA SER A 880 33.54 -26.91 6.73
C SER A 880 32.66 -26.00 7.60
N PRO A 881 31.70 -26.53 8.39
CA PRO A 881 30.75 -25.73 9.17
C PRO A 881 31.36 -24.93 10.34
N LYS A 882 32.70 -24.78 10.42
CA LYS A 882 33.34 -24.14 11.57
C LYS A 882 33.13 -22.62 11.67
N GLU A 883 32.55 -21.96 10.65
CA GLU A 883 32.51 -20.48 10.62
C GLU A 883 31.20 -19.82 10.16
N SER A 884 30.09 -20.54 9.99
CA SER A 884 28.80 -19.89 9.70
C SER A 884 27.65 -20.45 10.51
N SER A 885 26.71 -19.55 10.78
CA SER A 885 25.52 -19.71 11.60
C SER A 885 25.78 -19.87 13.09
N CYS A 886 24.85 -19.30 13.84
CA CYS A 886 24.88 -19.31 15.28
C CYS A 886 24.64 -20.69 15.87
N VAL A 887 25.63 -21.58 15.86
CA VAL A 887 25.62 -22.80 16.66
C VAL A 887 26.29 -22.49 18.00
N ILE A 888 25.59 -22.72 19.11
CA ILE A 888 26.03 -23.45 20.32
C ILE A 888 24.90 -23.43 21.37
N GLY A 889 24.47 -24.62 21.81
CA GLY A 889 23.77 -24.84 23.08
C GLY A 889 22.52 -25.72 23.03
N ASP A 890 22.69 -27.01 22.74
CA ASP A 890 21.80 -28.18 22.88
C ASP A 890 20.32 -28.01 23.33
N GLN A 891 19.47 -28.69 22.55
CA GLN A 891 18.06 -29.03 22.79
C GLN A 891 17.00 -27.94 22.50
N CYS A 892 16.39 -28.09 21.31
CA CYS A 892 15.06 -27.58 20.95
C CYS A 892 14.79 -26.06 21.08
N ASN A 893 15.22 -25.32 20.04
CA ASN A 893 14.39 -24.34 19.32
C ASN A 893 14.01 -23.03 20.04
N PHE A 894 14.70 -21.90 19.79
CA PHE A 894 14.18 -20.56 20.16
C PHE A 894 14.55 -19.46 19.15
N TYR A 895 13.66 -19.22 18.19
CA TYR A 895 13.65 -17.99 17.39
C TYR A 895 13.15 -16.85 18.28
N ILE A 896 14.05 -15.99 18.79
CA ILE A 896 13.65 -14.77 19.53
C ILE A 896 14.08 -13.56 18.71
N LYS A 897 13.11 -12.93 18.04
CA LYS A 897 13.27 -11.58 17.47
C LYS A 897 13.26 -10.57 18.64
N GLY A 898 14.46 -10.20 19.07
CA GLY A 898 14.91 -8.89 19.60
C GLY A 898 14.34 -8.32 20.91
N ILE A 899 13.05 -8.50 21.24
CA ILE A 899 12.39 -7.61 22.21
C ILE A 899 12.01 -8.31 23.53
N GLY A 900 12.00 -9.64 23.53
CA GLY A 900 11.59 -10.46 24.67
C GLY A 900 12.72 -10.94 25.58
N LEU A 901 13.97 -10.55 25.34
CA LEU A 901 15.13 -11.09 26.07
C LEU A 901 15.01 -10.80 27.57
N THR A 902 14.86 -11.87 28.34
CA THR A 902 14.80 -11.86 29.79
C THR A 902 16.21 -11.91 30.36
N LEU A 903 16.35 -11.54 31.65
CA LEU A 903 17.62 -11.72 32.34
C LEU A 903 18.06 -13.20 32.38
N ASP A 904 17.09 -14.14 32.33
CA ASP A 904 17.36 -15.57 32.21
C ASP A 904 18.10 -15.84 30.88
N ASP A 905 17.56 -15.36 29.74
CA ASP A 905 18.15 -15.56 28.40
C ASP A 905 19.55 -14.96 28.25
N ILE A 906 19.83 -13.85 28.96
CA ILE A 906 21.11 -13.15 28.86
C ILE A 906 22.20 -13.84 29.70
N LEU A 907 21.87 -14.32 30.90
CA LEU A 907 22.85 -14.88 31.83
C LEU A 907 22.97 -16.41 31.77
N GLN A 908 22.03 -17.10 31.12
CA GLN A 908 21.94 -18.56 31.11
C GLN A 908 23.23 -19.27 30.70
N HIS A 909 23.93 -18.79 29.65
CA HIS A 909 25.15 -19.44 29.15
C HIS A 909 26.41 -19.14 29.97
N GLU A 910 26.36 -18.14 30.85
CA GLU A 910 27.50 -17.74 31.68
C GLU A 910 27.46 -18.40 33.07
N LEU A 911 26.27 -18.79 33.55
CA LEU A 911 26.05 -19.34 34.88
C LEU A 911 26.43 -20.82 34.93
N GLN A 912 27.43 -21.14 35.76
CA GLN A 912 27.84 -22.52 35.99
C GLN A 912 26.98 -23.14 37.12
N PRO A 913 26.30 -24.27 36.89
CA PRO A 913 25.51 -24.93 37.94
C PRO A 913 26.40 -25.49 39.05
N ASN A 914 25.88 -25.54 40.28
CA ASN A 914 26.54 -26.08 41.47
C ASN A 914 27.89 -25.41 41.87
N THR A 915 28.20 -24.21 41.35
CA THR A 915 29.41 -23.45 41.75
C THR A 915 29.04 -22.21 42.57
N VAL A 916 29.77 -21.99 43.67
CA VAL A 916 29.57 -20.84 44.57
C VAL A 916 29.90 -19.53 43.84
N LEU A 917 29.16 -18.45 44.14
CA LEU A 917 29.25 -17.15 43.46
C LEU A 917 30.67 -16.60 43.27
N ASN A 918 31.58 -16.79 44.24
CA ASN A 918 32.98 -16.32 44.12
C ASN A 918 33.74 -16.96 42.95
N ASN A 919 33.37 -18.18 42.58
CA ASN A 919 34.00 -18.98 41.54
C ASN A 919 33.26 -18.92 40.19
N GLN A 920 32.16 -18.14 40.11
CA GLN A 920 31.46 -17.86 38.84
C GLN A 920 32.29 -16.93 37.92
N SER A 921 31.87 -16.80 36.65
CA SER A 921 32.56 -15.97 35.66
C SER A 921 32.71 -14.51 36.09
N PHE A 922 33.73 -13.81 35.58
CA PHE A 922 33.93 -12.39 35.86
C PHE A 922 32.69 -11.56 35.48
N SER A 923 32.02 -11.92 34.37
CA SER A 923 30.81 -11.26 33.90
C SER A 923 29.67 -11.32 34.90
N ILE A 924 29.47 -12.47 35.56
CA ILE A 924 28.45 -12.64 36.61
C ILE A 924 28.81 -11.84 37.86
N LYS A 925 30.06 -11.88 38.30
CA LYS A 925 30.53 -11.12 39.47
C LYS A 925 30.39 -9.61 39.26
N LEU A 926 30.74 -9.13 38.07
CA LEU A 926 30.57 -7.72 37.70
C LEU A 926 29.08 -7.36 37.59
N SER A 927 28.24 -8.21 36.99
CA SER A 927 26.78 -8.01 36.92
C SER A 927 26.12 -7.98 38.30
N ALA A 928 26.57 -8.84 39.23
CA ALA A 928 26.13 -8.82 40.62
C ALA A 928 26.55 -7.52 41.33
N GLY A 929 27.80 -7.09 41.14
CA GLY A 929 28.30 -5.82 41.65
C GLY A 929 27.51 -4.61 41.13
N LEU A 930 27.26 -4.55 39.82
CA LEU A 930 26.45 -3.51 39.20
C LEU A 930 25.00 -3.52 39.70
N THR A 931 24.39 -4.69 39.84
CA THR A 931 23.03 -4.85 40.39
C THR A 931 22.95 -4.32 41.83
N ILE A 932 23.96 -4.60 42.66
CA ILE A 932 24.04 -4.07 44.04
C ILE A 932 24.20 -2.54 44.03
N ILE A 933 25.08 -2.00 43.19
CA ILE A 933 25.29 -0.54 43.07
C ILE A 933 23.99 0.14 42.65
N MET A 934 23.32 -0.39 41.62
CA MET A 934 22.06 0.12 41.11
C MET A 934 20.94 0.01 42.15
N PHE A 935 20.90 -1.08 42.92
CA PHE A 935 19.98 -1.24 44.04
C PHE A 935 20.22 -0.20 45.13
N ILE A 936 21.46 -0.01 45.58
CA ILE A 936 21.80 0.98 46.61
C ILE A 936 21.48 2.40 46.14
N ALA A 937 21.92 2.77 44.93
CA ALA A 937 21.66 4.08 44.36
C ALA A 937 20.16 4.34 44.18
N GLY A 938 19.43 3.36 43.64
CA GLY A 938 17.99 3.42 43.45
C GLY A 938 17.23 3.48 44.77
N LEU A 939 17.62 2.70 45.78
CA LEU A 939 17.03 2.68 47.11
C LEU A 939 17.20 4.05 47.77
N ILE A 940 18.41 4.61 47.76
CA ILE A 940 18.68 5.94 48.30
C ILE A 940 17.79 6.98 47.60
N ASN A 941 17.76 7.01 46.28
CA ASN A 941 16.94 7.98 45.53
C ASN A 941 15.43 7.80 45.80
N SER A 942 14.94 6.57 45.89
CA SER A 942 13.52 6.28 46.15
C SER A 942 13.13 6.69 47.56
N VAL A 943 13.97 6.41 48.56
CA VAL A 943 13.76 6.81 49.96
C VAL A 943 13.79 8.33 50.13
N LEU A 944 14.76 9.02 49.51
CA LEU A 944 14.84 10.48 49.55
C LEU A 944 13.62 11.13 48.87
N SER A 945 13.15 10.57 47.75
CA SER A 945 11.93 11.02 47.07
C SER A 945 10.70 10.78 47.94
N PHE A 946 10.58 9.59 48.53
CA PHE A 946 9.48 9.24 49.43
C PHE A 946 9.38 10.19 50.63
N ILE A 947 10.50 10.48 51.31
CA ILE A 947 10.56 11.44 52.42
C ILE A 947 10.09 12.83 51.99
N THR A 948 10.41 13.23 50.76
CA THR A 948 10.01 14.53 50.20
C THR A 948 8.49 14.58 49.98
N PHE A 949 7.92 13.58 49.31
CA PHE A 949 6.52 13.56 48.88
C PHE A 949 5.54 13.03 49.93
N GLN A 950 6.02 12.51 51.06
CA GLN A 950 5.16 12.13 52.19
C GLN A 950 4.58 13.36 52.93
N SER A 951 5.20 14.53 52.78
CA SER A 951 4.76 15.76 53.45
C SER A 951 3.36 16.20 52.99
N LYS A 952 2.50 16.64 53.93
CA LYS A 952 1.15 17.14 53.62
C LYS A 952 1.17 18.32 52.64
N ASP A 953 2.22 19.14 52.69
CA ASP A 953 2.38 20.31 51.82
C ASP A 953 2.65 19.92 50.37
N SER A 954 3.40 18.84 50.13
CA SER A 954 3.64 18.33 48.77
C SER A 954 2.39 17.67 48.15
N GLN A 955 1.48 17.10 48.97
CA GLN A 955 0.25 16.41 48.53
C GLN A 955 -1.01 17.30 48.51
N GLN A 956 -0.83 18.62 48.44
CA GLN A 956 -1.95 19.57 48.29
C GLN A 956 -2.62 19.46 46.91
N VAL A 957 -1.94 18.89 45.92
CA VAL A 957 -2.42 18.68 44.54
C VAL A 957 -2.13 17.25 44.08
N GLY A 958 -2.86 16.78 43.07
CA GLY A 958 -2.74 15.44 42.48
C GLY A 958 -1.33 15.08 42.04
N CYS A 959 -0.57 16.04 41.49
CA CYS A 959 0.83 15.85 41.10
C CYS A 959 1.70 15.31 42.25
N GLY A 960 1.49 15.76 43.48
CA GLY A 960 2.22 15.25 44.65
C GLY A 960 1.85 13.81 45.02
N MET A 961 0.59 13.43 44.79
CA MET A 961 0.13 12.04 44.99
C MET A 961 0.72 11.10 43.92
N TYR A 962 0.82 11.55 42.66
CA TYR A 962 1.47 10.78 41.61
C TYR A 962 2.96 10.62 41.87
N LEU A 963 3.68 11.66 42.30
CA LEU A 963 5.11 11.58 42.64
C LEU A 963 5.38 10.70 43.87
N LEU A 964 4.49 10.73 44.87
CA LEU A 964 4.55 9.81 46.00
C LEU A 964 4.36 8.36 45.53
N THR A 965 3.34 8.11 44.71
CA THR A 965 3.04 6.77 44.20
C THR A 965 4.17 6.27 43.29
N SER A 966 4.70 7.13 42.44
CA SER A 966 5.88 6.88 41.60
C SER A 966 7.10 6.51 42.46
N SER A 967 7.36 7.24 43.55
CA SER A 967 8.46 6.90 44.48
C SER A 967 8.29 5.51 45.11
N ILE A 968 7.05 5.12 45.43
CA ILE A 968 6.74 3.77 45.93
C ILE A 968 6.94 2.74 44.83
N THR A 969 6.43 2.99 43.61
CA THR A 969 6.60 2.05 42.49
C THR A 969 8.06 1.90 42.09
N SER A 970 8.89 2.95 42.12
CA SER A 970 10.32 2.83 41.85
C SER A 970 11.03 1.98 42.90
N LEU A 971 10.68 2.15 44.18
CA LEU A 971 11.19 1.28 45.26
C LEU A 971 10.82 -0.18 45.01
N LEU A 972 9.57 -0.44 44.60
CA LEU A 972 9.11 -1.79 44.24
C LEU A 972 9.81 -2.32 42.99
N THR A 973 10.01 -1.51 41.94
CA THR A 973 10.76 -1.89 40.72
C THR A 973 12.18 -2.29 41.08
N ILE A 974 12.89 -1.49 41.87
CA ILE A 974 14.28 -1.75 42.28
C ILE A 974 14.37 -3.00 43.16
N SER A 975 13.39 -3.19 44.05
CA SER A 975 13.29 -4.39 44.89
C SER A 975 13.00 -5.65 44.08
N MET A 976 12.08 -5.58 43.12
CA MET A 976 11.75 -6.70 42.22
C MET A 976 12.90 -7.01 41.27
N PHE A 977 13.64 -6.00 40.83
CA PHE A 977 14.83 -6.15 39.99
C PHE A 977 15.94 -6.93 40.71
N ILE A 978 16.26 -6.57 41.96
CA ILE A 978 17.25 -7.32 42.74
C ILE A 978 16.75 -8.74 43.05
N ILE A 979 15.46 -8.90 43.37
CA ILE A 979 14.85 -10.22 43.57
C ILE A 979 14.97 -11.06 42.30
N LYS A 980 14.66 -10.51 41.12
CA LYS A 980 14.78 -11.22 39.83
C LYS A 980 16.22 -11.65 39.59
N PHE A 981 17.19 -10.75 39.73
CA PHE A 981 18.60 -11.07 39.52
C PHE A 981 19.07 -12.23 40.42
N TRP A 982 18.82 -12.12 41.72
CA TRP A 982 19.22 -13.18 42.66
C TRP A 982 18.41 -14.46 42.48
N PHE A 983 17.14 -14.36 42.07
CA PHE A 983 16.35 -15.53 41.73
C PHE A 983 17.02 -16.32 40.61
N VAL A 984 17.41 -15.67 39.50
CA VAL A 984 18.13 -16.34 38.39
C VAL A 984 19.43 -16.99 38.87
N VAL A 985 20.24 -16.23 39.61
CA VAL A 985 21.54 -16.72 40.09
C VAL A 985 21.37 -17.91 41.05
N LEU A 986 20.44 -17.83 42.01
CA LEU A 986 20.22 -18.88 43.01
C LEU A 986 19.58 -20.13 42.42
N THR A 987 18.67 -20.00 41.46
CA THR A 987 18.04 -21.17 40.79
C THR A 987 19.04 -21.93 39.94
N HIS A 988 19.98 -21.25 39.29
CA HIS A 988 21.04 -21.91 38.52
C HIS A 988 22.14 -22.50 39.41
N ILE A 989 22.48 -21.88 40.54
CA ILE A 989 23.45 -22.43 41.49
C ILE A 989 22.88 -23.65 42.23
N ASN A 990 21.59 -23.63 42.61
CA ASN A 990 20.94 -24.70 43.37
C ASN A 990 19.97 -25.52 42.50
N VAL A 991 20.48 -26.65 41.98
CA VAL A 991 19.72 -27.61 41.15
C VAL A 991 18.50 -28.22 41.87
N SER A 992 18.40 -28.14 43.21
CA SER A 992 17.30 -28.71 44.01
C SER A 992 16.04 -27.84 44.13
N THR A 993 15.93 -26.74 43.36
CA THR A 993 14.75 -25.86 43.43
C THR A 993 13.50 -26.54 42.86
N SER A 994 12.39 -26.52 43.62
CA SER A 994 11.15 -27.16 43.19
C SER A 994 10.60 -26.55 41.88
N LEU A 995 10.08 -27.42 40.99
CA LEU A 995 9.51 -27.01 39.70
C LEU A 995 8.38 -25.97 39.83
N SER A 996 7.62 -26.03 40.93
CA SER A 996 6.56 -25.06 41.25
C SER A 996 7.11 -23.66 41.52
N VAL A 997 8.23 -23.54 42.23
CA VAL A 997 8.91 -22.26 42.48
C VAL A 997 9.49 -21.69 41.18
N LEU A 998 10.09 -22.53 40.34
CA LEU A 998 10.62 -22.13 39.04
C LEU A 998 9.50 -21.65 38.10
N ARG A 999 8.36 -22.34 38.08
CA ARG A 999 7.17 -21.94 37.30
C ARG A 999 6.55 -20.64 37.82
N GLY A 1000 6.44 -20.50 39.15
CA GLY A 1000 5.95 -19.28 39.79
C GLY A 1000 6.84 -18.07 39.48
N GLY A 1001 8.16 -18.24 39.55
CA GLY A 1001 9.14 -17.21 39.19
C GLY A 1001 9.12 -16.84 37.71
N CYS A 1002 9.00 -17.84 36.83
CA CYS A 1002 8.92 -17.68 35.37
C CYS A 1002 7.74 -16.80 34.93
N VAL A 1003 6.56 -17.01 35.52
CA VAL A 1003 5.33 -16.29 35.15
C VAL A 1003 5.15 -14.99 35.92
N SER A 1004 5.51 -14.94 37.21
CA SER A 1004 5.07 -13.85 38.09
C SER A 1004 6.08 -12.72 38.23
N ILE A 1005 7.36 -13.04 38.47
CA ILE A 1005 8.37 -12.04 38.87
C ILE A 1005 8.61 -11.03 37.74
N GLU A 1006 8.78 -11.51 36.51
CA GLU A 1006 9.06 -10.65 35.35
C GLU A 1006 7.85 -9.79 34.95
N SER A 1007 6.64 -10.35 34.97
CA SER A 1007 5.41 -9.61 34.67
C SER A 1007 5.12 -8.51 35.71
N ILE A 1008 5.36 -8.79 36.99
CA ILE A 1008 5.24 -7.80 38.08
C ILE A 1008 6.31 -6.70 37.93
N LEU A 1009 7.55 -7.06 37.60
CA LEU A 1009 8.63 -6.11 37.37
C LEU A 1009 8.30 -5.14 36.22
N LYS A 1010 7.79 -5.66 35.09
CA LYS A 1010 7.35 -4.84 33.94
C LYS A 1010 6.17 -3.93 34.30
N LEU A 1011 5.19 -4.44 35.05
CA LEU A 1011 4.05 -3.65 35.53
C LEU A 1011 4.50 -2.42 36.32
N PHE A 1012 5.41 -2.59 37.29
CA PHE A 1012 5.92 -1.47 38.08
C PHE A 1012 6.76 -0.50 37.24
N LEU A 1013 7.57 -1.01 36.31
CA LEU A 1013 8.34 -0.17 35.40
C LEU A 1013 7.44 0.72 34.53
N TYR A 1014 6.35 0.18 33.98
CA TYR A 1014 5.41 0.94 33.17
C TYR A 1014 4.58 1.92 33.99
N LEU A 1015 4.14 1.52 35.19
CA LEU A 1015 3.42 2.41 36.11
C LEU A 1015 4.24 3.67 36.41
N ASP A 1016 5.53 3.52 36.66
CA ASP A 1016 6.42 4.64 36.95
C ASP A 1016 6.47 5.65 35.79
N GLY A 1017 6.61 5.16 34.55
CA GLY A 1017 6.58 6.00 33.35
C GLY A 1017 5.26 6.77 33.21
N TRP A 1018 4.12 6.09 33.34
CA TRP A 1018 2.80 6.71 33.16
C TRP A 1018 2.41 7.65 34.32
N PHE A 1019 2.86 7.42 35.55
CA PHE A 1019 2.69 8.40 36.63
C PHE A 1019 3.49 9.68 36.37
N ASN A 1020 4.70 9.58 35.81
CA ASN A 1020 5.48 10.74 35.39
C ASN A 1020 4.78 11.53 34.27
N ALA A 1021 4.10 10.84 33.33
CA ALA A 1021 3.26 11.48 32.33
C ALA A 1021 2.06 12.21 32.96
N CYS A 1022 1.38 11.60 33.93
CA CYS A 1022 0.27 12.22 34.66
C CYS A 1022 0.71 13.50 35.40
N VAL A 1023 1.91 13.49 36.00
CA VAL A 1023 2.53 14.67 36.61
C VAL A 1023 2.71 15.79 35.59
N ALA A 1024 3.20 15.47 34.39
CA ALA A 1024 3.43 16.46 33.34
C ALA A 1024 2.13 17.12 32.87
N VAL A 1025 1.09 16.31 32.63
CA VAL A 1025 -0.24 16.78 32.23
C VAL A 1025 -0.85 17.69 33.31
N GLU A 1026 -0.77 17.29 34.58
CA GLU A 1026 -1.35 18.09 35.66
C GLU A 1026 -0.62 19.42 35.86
N ARG A 1027 0.71 19.46 35.67
CA ARG A 1027 1.49 20.71 35.68
C ARG A 1027 1.09 21.65 34.54
N ALA A 1028 0.86 21.12 33.34
CA ALA A 1028 0.37 21.92 32.22
C ALA A 1028 -1.01 22.50 32.51
N ILE A 1029 -1.92 21.71 33.09
CA ILE A 1029 -3.27 22.16 33.47
C ILE A 1029 -3.23 23.22 34.59
N LEU A 1030 -2.34 23.07 35.58
CA LEU A 1030 -2.16 24.04 36.66
C LEU A 1030 -1.77 25.41 36.12
N ILE A 1031 -0.82 25.46 35.18
CA ILE A 1031 -0.36 26.71 34.57
C ILE A 1031 -1.47 27.34 33.72
N PHE A 1032 -2.20 26.53 32.95
CA PHE A 1032 -3.30 27.04 32.12
C PHE A 1032 -4.46 27.61 32.95
N LYS A 1033 -4.89 26.88 33.99
CA LYS A 1033 -6.03 27.30 34.83
C LYS A 1033 -5.66 28.36 35.86
N GLY A 1034 -4.39 28.46 36.25
CA GLY A 1034 -3.91 29.43 37.24
C GLY A 1034 -4.76 29.41 38.52
N VAL A 1035 -5.35 30.57 38.86
CA VAL A 1035 -6.20 30.74 40.05
C VAL A 1035 -7.49 29.89 40.00
N LYS A 1036 -7.98 29.53 38.80
CA LYS A 1036 -9.16 28.67 38.60
C LYS A 1036 -8.85 27.17 38.79
N PHE A 1037 -7.62 26.81 39.17
CA PHE A 1037 -7.25 25.42 39.40
C PHE A 1037 -7.84 24.88 40.71
N ASP A 1038 -8.71 23.87 40.60
CA ASP A 1038 -9.32 23.21 41.75
C ASP A 1038 -8.43 22.09 42.30
N LYS A 1039 -7.75 22.39 43.42
CA LYS A 1039 -6.89 21.45 44.14
C LYS A 1039 -7.64 20.22 44.68
N LYS A 1040 -8.90 20.36 45.11
CA LYS A 1040 -9.70 19.23 45.63
C LYS A 1040 -10.06 18.26 44.52
N LYS A 1041 -10.49 18.79 43.37
CA LYS A 1041 -10.81 18.00 42.17
C LYS A 1041 -9.57 17.29 41.63
N SER A 1042 -8.43 17.98 41.54
CA SER A 1042 -7.18 17.37 41.09
C SER A 1042 -6.75 16.20 42.00
N LYS A 1043 -6.86 16.34 43.33
CA LYS A 1043 -6.59 15.25 44.27
C LYS A 1043 -7.56 14.06 44.12
N SER A 1044 -8.84 14.34 43.86
CA SER A 1044 -9.83 13.28 43.61
C SER A 1044 -9.54 12.50 42.33
N ILE A 1045 -9.13 13.20 41.25
CA ILE A 1045 -8.76 12.56 39.98
C ILE A 1045 -7.53 11.69 40.19
N ALA A 1046 -6.49 12.21 40.86
CA ALA A 1046 -5.28 11.46 41.13
C ALA A 1046 -5.53 10.14 41.88
N ARG A 1047 -6.40 10.14 42.90
CA ARG A 1047 -6.78 8.91 43.61
C ARG A 1047 -7.44 7.86 42.70
N ARG A 1048 -8.31 8.28 41.78
CA ARG A 1048 -8.96 7.35 40.84
C ARG A 1048 -7.96 6.81 39.82
N THR A 1049 -7.10 7.68 39.26
CA THR A 1049 -6.09 7.29 38.29
C THR A 1049 -5.08 6.30 38.89
N ILE A 1050 -4.64 6.53 40.13
CA ILE A 1050 -3.74 5.60 40.85
C ILE A 1050 -4.35 4.21 41.02
N LEU A 1051 -5.67 4.11 41.18
CA LEU A 1051 -6.38 2.83 41.30
C LEU A 1051 -6.61 2.14 39.95
N ILE A 1052 -6.92 2.90 38.89
CA ILE A 1052 -7.33 2.35 37.58
C ILE A 1052 -6.12 1.96 36.71
N LEU A 1053 -5.07 2.79 36.71
CA LEU A 1053 -3.93 2.64 35.81
C LEU A 1053 -3.22 1.27 35.90
N PRO A 1054 -3.04 0.64 37.09
CA PRO A 1054 -2.49 -0.70 37.19
C PRO A 1054 -3.28 -1.76 36.41
N PHE A 1055 -4.62 -1.69 36.42
CA PHE A 1055 -5.45 -2.65 35.69
C PHE A 1055 -5.33 -2.48 34.18
N CYS A 1056 -5.25 -1.23 33.70
CA CYS A 1056 -5.07 -0.95 32.28
C CYS A 1056 -3.72 -1.51 31.76
N ILE A 1057 -2.64 -1.28 32.52
CA ILE A 1057 -1.30 -1.78 32.15
C ILE A 1057 -1.22 -3.30 32.29
N PHE A 1058 -1.88 -3.88 33.30
CA PHE A 1058 -1.93 -5.34 33.41
C PHE A 1058 -2.66 -5.97 32.21
N GLY A 1059 -3.73 -5.34 31.73
CA GLY A 1059 -4.48 -5.78 30.55
C GLY A 1059 -3.62 -5.91 29.29
N THR A 1060 -2.63 -5.02 29.09
CA THR A 1060 -1.71 -5.08 27.96
C THR A 1060 -0.59 -6.11 28.13
N LEU A 1061 -0.43 -6.70 29.32
CA LEU A 1061 0.57 -7.72 29.64
C LEU A 1061 0.01 -9.15 29.69
N ILE A 1062 -1.32 -9.32 29.52
CA ILE A 1062 -1.99 -10.62 29.64
C ILE A 1062 -1.44 -11.67 28.66
N HIS A 1063 -1.06 -11.26 27.44
CA HIS A 1063 -0.51 -12.19 26.45
C HIS A 1063 0.81 -12.81 26.93
N GLU A 1064 1.66 -12.06 27.64
CA GLU A 1064 2.93 -12.62 28.15
C GLU A 1064 2.69 -13.74 29.16
N LEU A 1065 1.69 -13.59 30.04
CA LEU A 1065 1.33 -14.64 31.00
C LEU A 1065 0.82 -15.91 30.30
N ALA A 1066 0.08 -15.77 29.21
CA ALA A 1066 -0.51 -16.89 28.49
C ALA A 1066 0.51 -17.73 27.72
N PHE A 1067 1.61 -17.12 27.26
CA PHE A 1067 2.58 -17.76 26.35
C PHE A 1067 3.94 -18.12 26.98
N ARG A 1068 4.14 -17.87 28.28
CA ARG A 1068 5.35 -18.30 29.01
C ARG A 1068 5.27 -19.77 29.44
N ARG A 1069 6.31 -20.55 29.13
CA ARG A 1069 6.46 -21.94 29.55
C ARG A 1069 7.85 -22.22 30.10
N LEU A 1070 7.89 -23.11 31.09
CA LEU A 1070 9.14 -23.60 31.66
C LEU A 1070 9.66 -24.76 30.82
N PHE A 1071 10.94 -24.73 30.46
CA PHE A 1071 11.63 -25.76 29.70
C PHE A 1071 12.81 -26.29 30.52
N VAL A 1072 12.94 -27.61 30.66
CA VAL A 1072 14.01 -28.27 31.41
C VAL A 1072 14.79 -29.13 30.43
N TYR A 1073 16.12 -29.02 30.41
CA TYR A 1073 16.99 -29.81 29.55
C TYR A 1073 18.25 -30.28 30.30
N GLU A 1074 18.79 -31.43 29.90
CA GLU A 1074 19.98 -32.06 30.50
C GLU A 1074 21.15 -32.01 29.51
N THR A 1075 22.31 -31.53 29.95
CA THR A 1075 23.55 -31.58 29.14
C THR A 1075 24.56 -32.51 29.80
N ARG A 1076 25.11 -33.46 29.03
CA ARG A 1076 26.31 -34.22 29.42
C ARG A 1076 27.54 -33.40 29.11
N LEU A 1077 28.34 -33.09 30.12
CA LEU A 1077 29.67 -32.52 29.95
C LEU A 1077 30.69 -33.66 29.98
N ASP A 1078 31.12 -34.13 28.81
CA ASP A 1078 32.34 -34.93 28.71
C ASP A 1078 33.54 -34.00 28.96
N LYS A 1079 33.90 -33.80 30.24
CA LYS A 1079 35.17 -33.17 30.57
C LYS A 1079 36.29 -34.18 30.37
N ILE A 1080 37.07 -33.97 29.32
CA ILE A 1080 38.42 -34.52 29.22
C ILE A 1080 39.26 -33.78 30.26
N ASP A 1081 39.43 -34.38 31.44
CA ASP A 1081 40.57 -34.09 32.30
C ASP A 1081 41.26 -35.42 32.63
N THR A 1082 42.54 -35.48 32.28
CA THR A 1082 43.42 -36.59 32.60
C THR A 1082 43.67 -36.60 34.11
N ASN A 1083 43.39 -37.75 34.75
CA ASN A 1083 43.64 -38.08 36.15
C ASN A 1083 42.69 -37.46 37.20
N LYS A 1084 41.50 -38.04 37.35
CA LYS A 1084 41.07 -38.74 38.58
C LYS A 1084 39.63 -39.26 38.42
N THR A 1085 39.38 -40.41 39.03
CA THR A 1085 38.05 -40.99 39.27
C THR A 1085 37.06 -39.94 39.82
N ASN A 1086 35.90 -39.76 39.19
CA ASN A 1086 34.57 -39.80 39.84
C ASN A 1086 33.43 -39.22 38.98
N GLU A 1087 32.29 -39.92 39.10
CA GLU A 1087 30.90 -39.44 39.11
C GLU A 1087 30.37 -38.61 37.92
N ASP A 1088 29.50 -39.29 37.15
CA ASP A 1088 28.50 -38.71 36.24
C ASP A 1088 27.67 -37.62 36.95
N THR A 1089 28.09 -36.37 36.82
CA THR A 1089 27.32 -35.21 37.26
C THR A 1089 26.55 -34.63 36.07
N ASN A 1090 25.38 -35.22 35.79
CA ASN A 1090 24.43 -34.64 34.82
C ASN A 1090 23.95 -33.28 35.33
N ASN A 1091 24.33 -32.20 34.64
CA ASN A 1091 23.86 -30.86 34.97
C ASN A 1091 22.53 -30.57 34.27
N ARG A 1092 21.48 -30.36 35.07
CA ARG A 1092 20.13 -29.95 34.62
C ARG A 1092 20.06 -28.44 34.51
N TYR A 1093 19.63 -27.94 33.34
CA TYR A 1093 19.36 -26.53 33.11
C TYR A 1093 17.85 -26.30 32.96
N VAL A 1094 17.35 -25.20 33.52
CA VAL A 1094 15.94 -24.82 33.47
C VAL A 1094 15.82 -23.41 32.92
N SER A 1095 15.05 -23.23 31.84
CA SER A 1095 14.83 -21.94 31.19
C SER A 1095 13.34 -21.59 31.11
N CYS A 1096 13.03 -20.32 31.33
CA CYS A 1096 11.67 -19.78 31.19
C CYS A 1096 11.56 -19.08 29.84
N ILE A 1097 10.78 -19.63 28.92
CA ILE A 1097 10.78 -19.15 27.54
C ILE A 1097 9.38 -18.79 27.08
N THR A 1098 9.30 -17.72 26.29
CA THR A 1098 8.04 -17.20 25.75
C THR A 1098 7.99 -17.50 24.25
N ARG A 1099 6.94 -18.19 23.79
CA ARG A 1099 6.74 -18.50 22.37
C ARG A 1099 5.53 -17.74 21.83
N TYR A 1100 5.78 -16.81 20.91
CA TYR A 1100 4.74 -16.06 20.22
C TYR A 1100 4.46 -16.64 18.83
N SER A 1101 3.20 -16.56 18.39
CA SER A 1101 2.89 -16.57 16.96
C SER A 1101 3.35 -15.26 16.32
N PRO A 1102 3.56 -15.19 14.99
CA PRO A 1102 3.94 -13.94 14.31
C PRO A 1102 3.00 -12.77 14.63
N SER A 1103 1.69 -13.01 14.69
CA SER A 1103 0.69 -11.98 15.04
C SER A 1103 0.80 -11.46 16.48
N VAL A 1104 1.07 -12.35 17.45
CA VAL A 1104 1.24 -11.95 18.86
C VAL A 1104 2.57 -11.23 19.06
N GLN A 1105 3.58 -11.56 18.24
CA GLN A 1105 4.86 -10.86 18.23
C GLN A 1105 4.74 -9.41 17.76
N ASP A 1106 3.94 -9.15 16.72
CA ASP A 1106 3.67 -7.78 16.26
C ASP A 1106 2.91 -6.99 17.33
N TYR A 1107 1.91 -7.61 17.98
CA TYR A 1107 1.19 -7.03 19.11
C TYR A 1107 2.14 -6.70 20.28
N ASN A 1108 3.00 -7.63 20.68
CA ASN A 1108 3.97 -7.42 21.77
C ASN A 1108 4.94 -6.27 21.45
N THR A 1109 5.36 -6.15 20.19
CA THR A 1109 6.21 -5.04 19.71
C THR A 1109 5.49 -3.70 19.83
N ALA A 1110 4.21 -3.64 19.43
CA ALA A 1110 3.39 -2.44 19.54
C ALA A 1110 3.15 -2.03 21.01
N VAL A 1111 2.84 -2.99 21.88
CA VAL A 1111 2.65 -2.76 23.33
C VAL A 1111 3.93 -2.21 23.96
N LEU A 1112 5.08 -2.79 23.65
CA LEU A 1112 6.36 -2.30 24.17
C LEU A 1112 6.63 -0.87 23.70
N PHE A 1113 6.44 -0.59 22.41
CA PHE A 1113 6.63 0.74 21.86
C PHE A 1113 5.71 1.77 22.54
N PHE A 1114 4.45 1.41 22.77
CA PHE A 1114 3.47 2.27 23.44
C PHE A 1114 3.88 2.62 24.88
N HIS A 1115 4.24 1.62 25.70
CA HIS A 1115 4.62 1.87 27.09
C HIS A 1115 6.01 2.51 27.24
N LEU A 1116 6.92 2.29 26.27
CA LEU A 1116 8.23 2.92 26.26
C LEU A 1116 8.15 4.37 25.80
N VAL A 1117 7.56 4.64 24.63
CA VAL A 1117 7.62 5.96 23.98
C VAL A 1117 6.49 6.88 24.43
N GLY A 1118 5.30 6.34 24.73
CA GLY A 1118 4.10 7.11 25.09
C GLY A 1118 4.30 8.10 26.24
N PRO A 1119 4.81 7.68 27.42
CA PRO A 1119 5.06 8.57 28.54
C PRO A 1119 6.03 9.73 28.21
N PHE A 1120 7.04 9.49 27.37
CA PHE A 1120 8.00 10.52 26.98
C PHE A 1120 7.36 11.58 26.09
N ILE A 1121 6.57 11.16 25.11
CA ILE A 1121 5.83 12.05 24.22
C ILE A 1121 4.92 12.98 25.04
N VAL A 1122 4.16 12.42 25.98
CA VAL A 1122 3.26 13.21 26.85
C VAL A 1122 4.03 14.24 27.68
N ASN A 1123 5.19 13.86 28.20
CA ASN A 1123 6.02 14.75 29.02
C ASN A 1123 6.66 15.88 28.19
N LEU A 1124 7.14 15.56 26.97
CA LEU A 1124 7.68 16.54 26.02
C LEU A 1124 6.62 17.57 25.58
N PHE A 1125 5.44 17.11 25.17
CA PHE A 1125 4.36 18.01 24.78
C PHE A 1125 3.87 18.88 25.93
N SER A 1126 3.79 18.33 27.14
CA SER A 1126 3.45 19.11 28.33
C SER A 1126 4.48 20.20 28.62
N ALA A 1127 5.78 19.92 28.46
CA ALA A 1127 6.84 20.91 28.64
C ALA A 1127 6.78 22.03 27.58
N LEU A 1128 6.56 21.67 26.31
CA LEU A 1128 6.36 22.64 25.22
C LEU A 1128 5.14 23.51 25.49
N PHE A 1129 4.02 22.90 25.89
CA PHE A 1129 2.80 23.61 26.21
C PHE A 1129 2.99 24.62 27.36
N ILE A 1130 3.77 24.27 28.39
CA ILE A 1130 4.10 25.19 29.49
C ILE A 1130 4.90 26.39 28.98
N ILE A 1131 5.90 26.17 28.11
CA ILE A 1131 6.78 27.23 27.60
C ILE A 1131 6.00 28.18 26.68
N PHE A 1132 5.26 27.64 25.71
CA PHE A 1132 4.50 28.45 24.76
C PHE A 1132 3.26 29.07 25.40
N GLY A 1133 2.55 28.33 26.25
CA GLY A 1133 1.38 28.84 26.98
C GLY A 1133 1.75 29.92 27.99
N GLY A 1134 2.87 29.77 28.71
CA GLY A 1134 3.41 30.78 29.61
C GLY A 1134 3.86 32.04 28.86
N ALA A 1135 4.52 31.88 27.70
CA ALA A 1135 4.95 33.00 26.87
C ALA A 1135 3.73 33.78 26.33
N HIS A 1136 2.65 33.07 25.98
CA HIS A 1136 1.42 33.67 25.49
C HIS A 1136 0.66 34.43 26.60
N GLN A 1137 0.60 33.89 27.82
CA GLN A 1137 0.00 34.61 28.94
C GLN A 1137 0.82 35.86 29.32
N ARG A 1138 2.16 35.80 29.28
CA ARG A 1138 3.03 36.96 29.59
C ARG A 1138 2.99 38.03 28.51
N SER A 1139 2.91 37.67 27.24
CA SER A 1139 2.77 38.64 26.15
C SER A 1139 1.46 39.42 26.21
N MET A 1140 0.39 38.82 26.75
CA MET A 1140 -0.90 39.50 26.96
C MET A 1140 -0.88 40.52 28.12
N VAL A 1141 0.05 40.40 29.08
CA VAL A 1141 0.11 41.28 30.26
C VAL A 1141 1.25 42.31 30.17
N ARG A 1142 2.37 41.97 29.53
CA ARG A 1142 3.52 42.88 29.30
C ARG A 1142 3.73 43.11 27.81
N THR A 1143 3.20 44.22 27.31
CA THR A 1143 3.24 44.62 25.89
C THR A 1143 4.58 45.22 25.45
N ASN A 1144 5.51 45.51 26.38
CA ASN A 1144 6.79 46.15 26.09
C ASN A 1144 7.90 45.20 25.59
N GLN A 1145 7.61 43.90 25.46
CA GLN A 1145 8.55 42.88 24.96
C GLN A 1145 7.86 42.05 23.86
N SER A 1146 8.63 41.61 22.87
CA SER A 1146 8.13 40.77 21.79
C SER A 1146 7.80 39.34 22.27
N PHE A 1147 6.86 38.66 21.61
CA PHE A 1147 6.52 37.27 21.93
C PHE A 1147 7.74 36.33 21.85
N LYS A 1148 8.69 36.61 20.96
CA LYS A 1148 9.97 35.88 20.85
C LYS A 1148 10.83 36.05 22.10
N GLU A 1149 10.90 37.24 22.66
CA GLU A 1149 11.62 37.51 23.91
C GLU A 1149 10.95 36.78 25.08
N HIS A 1150 9.61 36.78 25.14
CA HIS A 1150 8.85 36.00 26.14
C HIS A 1150 9.12 34.49 26.00
N ILE A 1151 9.19 33.93 24.79
CA ILE A 1151 9.57 32.52 24.58
C ILE A 1151 11.00 32.27 25.03
N GLN A 1152 11.96 33.15 24.71
CA GLN A 1152 13.36 32.97 25.12
C GLN A 1152 13.53 33.04 26.64
N GLU A 1153 12.79 33.92 27.31
CA GLU A 1153 12.73 33.98 28.77
C GLU A 1153 12.08 32.71 29.34
N GLN A 1154 10.93 32.27 28.82
CA GLN A 1154 10.28 31.03 29.25
C GLN A 1154 11.13 29.79 29.03
N PHE A 1155 11.83 29.70 27.89
CA PHE A 1155 12.75 28.62 27.63
C PHE A 1155 13.93 28.66 28.61
N ARG A 1156 14.44 29.84 28.98
CA ARG A 1156 15.53 29.96 29.95
C ARG A 1156 15.09 29.58 31.37
N GLU A 1157 13.87 29.96 31.75
CA GLU A 1157 13.24 29.61 33.04
C GLU A 1157 12.91 28.10 33.13
N HIS A 1158 12.45 27.50 32.03
CA HIS A 1158 11.89 26.15 32.01
C HIS A 1158 12.72 25.12 31.22
N LYS A 1159 13.96 25.43 30.79
CA LYS A 1159 14.84 24.50 30.06
C LYS A 1159 14.97 23.12 30.71
N GLN A 1160 14.89 23.06 32.03
CA GLN A 1160 14.98 21.81 32.80
C GLN A 1160 13.81 20.85 32.51
N LEU A 1161 12.63 21.37 32.14
CA LEU A 1161 11.45 20.58 31.77
C LEU A 1161 11.60 19.89 30.41
N ILE A 1162 12.49 20.39 29.54
CA ILE A 1162 12.81 19.77 28.24
C ILE A 1162 13.99 18.82 28.36
N ILE A 1163 14.98 19.14 29.21
CA ILE A 1163 16.18 18.30 29.40
C ILE A 1163 15.80 16.91 29.93
N SER A 1164 14.88 16.83 30.88
CA SER A 1164 14.45 15.55 31.48
C SER A 1164 13.92 14.53 30.45
N PRO A 1165 12.89 14.82 29.63
CA PRO A 1165 12.40 13.87 28.64
C PRO A 1165 13.43 13.54 27.55
N ILE A 1166 14.30 14.48 27.16
CA ILE A 1166 15.37 14.23 26.18
C ILE A 1166 16.42 13.26 26.75
N VAL A 1167 16.87 13.48 27.98
CA VAL A 1167 17.85 12.58 28.62
C VAL A 1167 17.28 11.17 28.75
N LEU A 1168 16.02 11.04 29.15
CA LEU A 1168 15.37 9.73 29.27
C LEU A 1168 15.16 9.06 27.90
N LEU A 1169 14.83 9.82 26.87
CA LEU A 1169 14.73 9.32 25.50
C LEU A 1169 16.09 8.79 25.01
N VAL A 1170 17.17 9.55 25.19
CA VAL A 1170 18.53 9.14 24.82
C VAL A 1170 18.93 7.85 25.52
N LEU A 1171 18.64 7.73 26.81
CA LEU A 1171 18.89 6.51 27.56
C LEU A 1171 18.05 5.32 27.04
N SER A 1172 16.87 5.55 26.47
CA SER A 1172 16.04 4.48 25.90
C SER A 1172 16.45 4.02 24.48
N ILE A 1173 17.25 4.81 23.75
CA ILE A 1173 17.65 4.52 22.35
C ILE A 1173 18.37 3.17 22.19
N PRO A 1174 19.36 2.79 23.01
CA PRO A 1174 20.03 1.49 22.87
C PRO A 1174 19.05 0.31 22.91
N ARG A 1175 18.02 0.40 23.76
CA ARG A 1175 16.95 -0.59 23.87
C ARG A 1175 16.07 -0.62 22.61
N LEU A 1176 15.76 0.55 22.04
CA LEU A 1176 14.99 0.67 20.80
C LEU A 1176 15.77 0.11 19.60
N ILE A 1177 17.07 0.38 19.51
CA ILE A 1177 17.95 -0.12 18.44
C ILE A 1177 18.00 -1.64 18.47
N ILE A 1178 18.29 -2.24 19.63
CA ILE A 1178 18.32 -3.71 19.77
C ILE A 1178 16.96 -4.33 19.41
N SER A 1179 15.86 -3.63 19.70
CA SER A 1179 14.51 -4.11 19.39
C SER A 1179 14.14 -4.09 17.90
N LEU A 1180 14.84 -3.28 17.09
CA LEU A 1180 14.57 -3.07 15.67
C LEU A 1180 15.55 -3.82 14.74
N LEU A 1181 16.56 -4.49 15.29
CA LEU A 1181 17.52 -5.28 14.51
C LEU A 1181 16.94 -6.66 14.15
N PRO A 1182 16.72 -6.97 12.85
CA PRO A 1182 16.32 -8.30 12.43
C PRO A 1182 17.52 -9.26 12.48
N GLY A 1183 17.50 -10.29 13.33
CA GLY A 1183 18.54 -11.33 13.37
C GLY A 1183 18.47 -12.26 14.58
N CYS A 1184 19.16 -13.41 14.52
CA CYS A 1184 19.35 -14.30 15.66
C CYS A 1184 20.34 -13.66 16.65
N VAL A 1185 19.89 -13.47 17.89
CA VAL A 1185 20.70 -12.89 18.96
C VAL A 1185 21.50 -13.99 19.66
N LYS A 1186 22.81 -14.03 19.44
CA LYS A 1186 23.74 -14.76 20.34
C LYS A 1186 24.10 -13.88 21.53
N THR A 1187 23.51 -14.16 22.68
CA THR A 1187 23.83 -13.45 23.93
C THR A 1187 25.28 -13.72 24.38
N SER A 1188 25.85 -14.88 24.04
CA SER A 1188 27.24 -15.23 24.36
C SER A 1188 28.29 -14.38 23.64
N GLU A 1189 28.04 -13.93 22.39
CA GLU A 1189 29.01 -13.14 21.62
C GLU A 1189 29.04 -11.67 22.08
N ASN A 1190 27.90 -11.12 22.52
CA ASN A 1190 27.76 -9.71 22.85
C ASN A 1190 27.04 -9.48 24.19
N LEU A 1191 27.39 -10.27 25.20
CA LEU A 1191 26.78 -10.28 26.54
C LEU A 1191 26.56 -8.88 27.13
N TRP A 1192 27.58 -8.02 27.06
CA TRP A 1192 27.55 -6.67 27.64
C TRP A 1192 26.65 -5.68 26.92
N LEU A 1193 26.38 -5.88 25.62
CA LEU A 1193 25.44 -5.04 24.88
C LEU A 1193 24.02 -5.25 25.41
N TYR A 1194 23.63 -6.52 25.59
CA TYR A 1194 22.31 -6.91 26.07
C TYR A 1194 22.13 -6.62 27.57
N LEU A 1195 23.12 -6.95 28.41
CA LEU A 1195 23.11 -6.56 29.82
C LEU A 1195 23.07 -5.04 29.99
N GLY A 1196 23.86 -4.30 29.20
CA GLY A 1196 23.87 -2.85 29.21
C GLY A 1196 22.49 -2.25 28.91
N ALA A 1197 21.84 -2.70 27.84
CA ALA A 1197 20.49 -2.25 27.50
C ALA A 1197 19.43 -2.64 28.56
N TYR A 1198 19.58 -3.83 29.17
CA TYR A 1198 18.71 -4.28 30.27
C TYR A 1198 18.85 -3.37 31.50
N PHE A 1199 20.08 -3.11 31.96
CA PHE A 1199 20.33 -2.21 33.10
C PHE A 1199 19.85 -0.77 32.83
N ILE A 1200 20.15 -0.24 31.64
CA ILE A 1200 19.78 1.14 31.27
C ILE A 1200 18.25 1.35 31.38
N SER A 1201 17.45 0.31 31.11
CA SER A 1201 16.00 0.34 31.21
C SER A 1201 15.45 0.72 32.59
N PHE A 1202 16.21 0.49 33.66
CA PHE A 1202 15.81 0.79 35.05
C PHE A 1202 16.30 2.16 35.54
N THR A 1203 17.18 2.81 34.76
CA THR A 1203 17.78 4.11 35.10
C THR A 1203 16.73 5.22 35.31
N PRO A 1204 15.65 5.33 34.51
CA PRO A 1204 14.61 6.34 34.74
C PRO A 1204 14.02 6.30 36.15
N SER A 1205 13.65 5.10 36.63
CA SER A 1205 13.08 4.91 37.96
C SER A 1205 14.09 5.18 39.09
N MET A 1206 15.39 5.08 38.81
CA MET A 1206 16.45 5.36 39.78
C MET A 1206 16.77 6.86 39.93
N LEU A 1207 16.31 7.71 39.02
CA LEU A 1207 16.71 9.12 38.96
C LEU A 1207 15.63 10.12 39.39
N ILE A 1208 14.49 9.67 39.94
CA ILE A 1208 13.35 10.54 40.31
C ILE A 1208 13.77 11.69 41.22
N PHE A 1209 14.55 11.43 42.28
CA PHE A 1209 15.01 12.47 43.19
C PHE A 1209 15.86 13.52 42.46
N LEU A 1210 16.80 13.06 41.63
CA LEU A 1210 17.72 13.92 40.89
C LEU A 1210 17.02 14.72 39.78
N ILE A 1211 15.95 14.17 39.19
CA ILE A 1211 15.20 14.80 38.11
C ILE A 1211 14.14 15.77 38.64
N PHE A 1212 13.41 15.39 39.69
CA PHE A 1212 12.24 16.15 40.15
C PHE A 1212 12.48 16.94 41.43
N VAL A 1213 13.25 16.42 42.39
CA VAL A 1213 13.44 17.05 43.70
C VAL A 1213 14.64 17.99 43.68
N PHE A 1214 15.79 17.52 43.21
CA PHE A 1214 17.04 18.29 43.20
C PHE A 1214 16.94 19.64 42.48
N PRO A 1215 16.31 19.73 41.28
CA PRO A 1215 16.21 20.99 40.54
C PRO A 1215 15.08 21.91 41.03
N SER A 1216 14.20 21.44 41.91
CA SER A 1216 13.01 22.19 42.34
C SER A 1216 13.23 22.80 43.71
N GLU A 1217 13.26 24.14 43.80
CA GLU A 1217 13.36 24.84 45.09
C GLU A 1217 12.20 24.47 46.04
N LEU A 1218 10.99 24.28 45.50
CA LEU A 1218 9.81 23.91 46.26
C LEU A 1218 9.94 22.53 46.89
N TYR A 1219 10.31 21.51 46.09
CA TYR A 1219 10.49 20.16 46.63
C TYR A 1219 11.75 20.04 47.50
N MET A 1220 12.83 20.77 47.17
CA MET A 1220 14.04 20.83 48.00
C MET A 1220 13.77 21.44 49.39
N LYS A 1221 12.91 22.46 49.47
CA LYS A 1221 12.47 23.04 50.75
C LYS A 1221 11.64 22.04 51.57
N ALA A 1222 10.70 21.37 50.92
CA ALA A 1222 9.89 20.31 51.56
C ALA A 1222 10.77 19.16 52.07
N PHE A 1223 11.75 18.72 51.27
CA PHE A 1223 12.74 17.72 51.66
C PHE A 1223 13.52 18.13 52.91
N LYS A 1224 14.11 19.34 52.92
CA LYS A 1224 14.87 19.85 54.09
C LYS A 1224 14.02 19.91 55.36
N GLN A 1225 12.75 20.30 55.24
CA GLN A 1225 11.81 20.34 56.37
C GLN A 1225 11.49 18.92 56.90
N SER A 1226 11.11 17.99 56.02
CA SER A 1226 10.84 16.59 56.37
C SER A 1226 12.08 15.93 57.00
N PHE A 1227 13.26 16.14 56.41
CA PHE A 1227 14.51 15.56 56.88
C PHE A 1227 14.91 16.08 58.27
N ASN A 1228 14.78 17.39 58.52
CA ASN A 1228 15.04 17.97 59.83
C ASN A 1228 14.05 17.48 60.91
N HIS A 1229 12.78 17.22 60.54
CA HIS A 1229 11.80 16.65 61.46
C HIS A 1229 12.12 15.20 61.84
N ILE A 1230 12.56 14.38 60.88
CA ILE A 1230 13.02 13.01 61.13
C ILE A 1230 14.28 13.02 62.00
N ARG A 1231 15.27 13.87 61.69
CA ARG A 1231 16.50 14.01 62.47
C ARG A 1231 16.27 14.40 63.93
N ARG A 1232 15.25 15.23 64.21
CA ARG A 1232 14.85 15.60 65.58
C ARG A 1232 14.13 14.48 66.34
N ARG A 1233 13.58 13.48 65.64
CA ARG A 1233 12.95 12.28 66.25
C ARG A 1233 13.93 11.13 66.46
N THR A 1234 15.06 11.12 65.74
CA THR A 1234 16.07 10.04 65.79
C THR A 1234 17.36 10.43 66.50
N SER A 1235 17.50 11.68 66.98
CA SER A 1235 18.53 12.03 67.95
C SER A 1235 18.11 11.51 69.34
N PRO A 1236 18.94 10.70 70.01
CA PRO A 1236 18.64 10.21 71.36
C PRO A 1236 18.47 11.33 72.38
#